data_AF-A0A1F4DQZ7-F1
#
_entry.id   AF-A0A1F4DQZ7-F1
#
_cell.length_a   1.000
_cell.length_b   1.000
_cell.length_c   1.000
_cell.angle_alpha   90.00
_cell.angle_beta   90.00
_cell.angle_gamma   90.00
#
_symmetry.space_group_name_H-M   'P 1'
#
loop_
_entity.id
_entity.type
_entity.pdbx_description
1 polymer ?
#
loop_
_entity_poly.entity_id
_entity_poly.type
_entity_poly.pdbx_seq_one_letter_code
_entity_poly.pdbx_strand_id
1 'polypeptide(L)'
;MVEKARIVKSLGESKLALPVLVNAGLSANDRAKYLFTLLQSARVHADDPAGPYSALAPERLEVGIEDASLDDVIGAASRSPGGYRVPGAGRIIEQAYHDVARMLEPIASADAEAGGATGAAAFAARLERLSAARPVAEDDVLSRAAIDSIISSKREQGDSLHLLVMDMHKALNGLQQRVSSEIIDGARAYDIADDDRALVRAFMRGVEATSRLRFDHPGLGTTATRTGARLVIQNDIGTTDAHVLVVHVEGMTVTVTYTDVHLQRLLFFQGLFKHYDVRWEDTRSRCDAAIGEDLYHLCMGRFDAEDRDGLEAFLAFMGSRIVFLIDWNRARKRLRLFLQKKDALDLLNWAAAQNYGHMAFLRCGAEQLVYDAIEFAAHGQLRFGQGLEELLPRRKAGEFFRFVLRTCAEGLLSGRPDSLIVDEIRTELLNHVRTFRQGLLDIAAEHAGMIVEIACGVRDALLRMGRTDTGALLERNAERAKQWESQADELLNRVRASGGQGDEGAFFSQLLGTADDIADDLEEAAFHFTLMPEIGLQGELRRNTGQLAELLVQGGQEYIKVIETARLVRRGGQREDMQDFLEAIHRIVAIEHQTDESHRSIKRALLTAGGESSHDARTIFVISEAARCLESAADDLMHTALLLRDHVLRQVQVS
;
A
#
# COMPACT_ATOMS: atom_id res chain seq x y z
N MET A 1 -11.94 -33.17 38.16
CA MET A 1 -10.51 -32.77 38.16
C MET A 1 -10.10 -32.00 39.41
N VAL A 2 -10.90 -31.08 39.96
CA VAL A 2 -10.63 -30.35 41.22
C VAL A 2 -10.42 -31.26 42.44
N GLU A 3 -11.15 -32.39 42.52
CA GLU A 3 -10.96 -33.40 43.58
C GLU A 3 -9.57 -34.03 43.57
N LYS A 4 -9.03 -34.34 42.38
CA LYS A 4 -7.68 -34.91 42.23
C LYS A 4 -6.61 -33.92 42.70
N ALA A 5 -6.75 -32.63 42.36
CA ALA A 5 -5.84 -31.58 42.81
C ALA A 5 -5.87 -31.37 44.35
N ARG A 6 -7.06 -31.47 44.98
CA ARG A 6 -7.18 -31.46 46.46
C ARG A 6 -6.54 -32.70 47.11
N ILE A 7 -6.67 -33.87 46.48
CA ILE A 7 -6.05 -35.12 46.96
C ILE A 7 -4.51 -35.04 46.84
N VAL A 8 -3.96 -34.49 45.76
CA VAL A 8 -2.51 -34.26 45.61
C VAL A 8 -1.98 -33.24 46.63
N LYS A 9 -2.77 -32.20 46.95
CA LYS A 9 -2.44 -31.23 48.01
C LYS A 9 -2.42 -31.84 49.42
N SER A 10 -3.23 -32.88 49.70
CA SER A 10 -3.17 -33.62 50.97
C SER A 10 -2.00 -34.60 51.08
N LEU A 11 -1.30 -34.89 49.97
CA LEU A 11 -0.17 -35.82 49.91
C LEU A 11 1.21 -35.12 49.97
N GLY A 12 1.25 -33.78 50.09
CA GLY A 12 2.50 -33.02 50.26
C GLY A 12 3.25 -32.70 48.96
N GLU A 13 2.65 -32.96 47.79
CA GLU A 13 3.25 -32.72 46.46
C GLU A 13 2.71 -31.45 45.79
N SER A 14 2.81 -30.30 46.47
CA SER A 14 2.27 -29.00 46.01
C SER A 14 2.80 -28.56 44.63
N LYS A 15 4.03 -28.93 44.28
CA LYS A 15 4.71 -28.59 43.01
C LYS A 15 4.05 -29.20 41.76
N LEU A 16 3.31 -30.30 41.90
CA LEU A 16 2.61 -30.97 40.79
C LEU A 16 1.19 -30.40 40.57
N ALA A 17 0.65 -29.66 41.52
CA ALA A 17 -0.71 -29.12 41.46
C ALA A 17 -0.79 -27.72 40.82
N LEU A 18 0.28 -26.92 40.90
CA LEU A 18 0.27 -25.52 40.45
C LEU A 18 -0.02 -25.31 38.95
N PRO A 19 0.53 -26.09 37.99
CA PRO A 19 0.18 -25.94 36.57
C PRO A 19 -1.31 -26.17 36.28
N VAL A 20 -1.88 -27.21 36.91
CA VAL A 20 -3.32 -27.53 36.78
C VAL A 20 -4.19 -26.42 37.37
N LEU A 21 -3.77 -25.85 38.49
CA LEU A 21 -4.46 -24.70 39.10
C LEU A 21 -4.36 -23.44 38.23
N VAL A 22 -3.20 -23.18 37.60
CA VAL A 22 -3.03 -22.03 36.69
C VAL A 22 -3.96 -22.16 35.49
N ASN A 23 -4.04 -23.34 34.87
CA ASN A 23 -5.00 -23.60 33.78
C ASN A 23 -6.45 -23.43 34.24
N ALA A 24 -6.82 -23.98 35.40
CA ALA A 24 -8.16 -23.79 35.95
C ALA A 24 -8.48 -22.30 36.19
N GLY A 25 -7.50 -21.52 36.61
CA GLY A 25 -7.59 -20.06 36.77
C GLY A 25 -7.74 -19.32 35.44
N LEU A 26 -6.97 -19.68 34.41
CA LEU A 26 -7.10 -19.09 33.07
C LEU A 26 -8.45 -19.43 32.43
N SER A 27 -8.90 -20.68 32.50
CA SER A 27 -10.26 -21.03 32.04
C SER A 27 -11.36 -20.32 32.84
N ALA A 28 -11.13 -20.02 34.12
CA ALA A 28 -12.06 -19.20 34.91
C ALA A 28 -12.04 -17.72 34.47
N ASN A 29 -10.89 -17.20 34.05
CA ASN A 29 -10.79 -15.88 33.42
C ASN A 29 -11.67 -15.78 32.18
N ASP A 30 -11.57 -16.77 31.28
CA ASP A 30 -12.32 -16.78 30.03
C ASP A 30 -13.83 -16.83 30.27
N ARG A 31 -14.29 -17.67 31.22
CA ARG A 31 -15.70 -17.72 31.64
C ARG A 31 -16.17 -16.41 32.27
N ALA A 32 -15.36 -15.80 33.15
CA ALA A 32 -15.72 -14.53 33.78
C ALA A 32 -15.86 -13.40 32.74
N LYS A 33 -14.94 -13.34 31.76
CA LYS A 33 -15.02 -12.39 30.63
C LYS A 33 -16.28 -12.59 29.80
N TYR A 34 -16.61 -13.84 29.46
CA TYR A 34 -17.87 -14.15 28.77
C TYR A 34 -19.08 -13.61 29.52
N LEU A 35 -19.17 -13.82 30.84
CA LEU A 35 -20.28 -13.32 31.66
C LEU A 35 -20.32 -11.78 31.72
N PHE A 36 -19.17 -11.10 31.73
CA PHE A 36 -19.11 -9.63 31.63
C PHE A 36 -19.62 -9.14 30.28
N THR A 37 -19.19 -9.78 29.20
CA THR A 37 -19.68 -9.49 27.85
C THR A 37 -21.18 -9.72 27.75
N LEU A 38 -21.70 -10.81 28.34
CA LEU A 38 -23.13 -11.11 28.39
C LEU A 38 -23.93 -9.99 29.07
N LEU A 39 -23.49 -9.52 30.25
CA LEU A 39 -24.13 -8.40 30.97
C LEU A 39 -24.05 -7.09 30.19
N GLN A 40 -22.90 -6.80 29.56
CA GLN A 40 -22.70 -5.61 28.76
C GLN A 40 -23.60 -5.61 27.51
N SER A 41 -23.66 -6.73 26.79
CA SER A 41 -24.50 -6.92 25.61
C SER A 41 -25.99 -6.87 25.95
N ALA A 42 -26.40 -7.46 27.07
CA ALA A 42 -27.78 -7.37 27.56
C ALA A 42 -28.18 -5.91 27.84
N ARG A 43 -27.28 -5.11 28.45
CA ARG A 43 -27.50 -3.67 28.67
C ARG A 43 -27.64 -2.90 27.35
N VAL A 44 -26.75 -3.15 26.39
CA VAL A 44 -26.76 -2.48 25.08
C VAL A 44 -28.04 -2.82 24.31
N HIS A 45 -28.44 -4.09 24.28
CA HIS A 45 -29.68 -4.50 23.64
C HIS A 45 -30.92 -3.91 24.32
N ALA A 46 -30.96 -3.87 25.66
CA ALA A 46 -32.05 -3.21 26.37
C ALA A 46 -32.13 -1.69 26.09
N ASP A 47 -31.02 -1.03 25.79
CA ASP A 47 -30.98 0.38 25.36
C ASP A 47 -31.42 0.58 23.90
N ASP A 48 -31.24 -0.42 23.02
CA ASP A 48 -31.70 -0.44 21.62
C ASP A 48 -32.28 -1.82 21.20
N PRO A 49 -33.55 -2.12 21.52
CA PRO A 49 -34.13 -3.44 21.27
C PRO A 49 -34.34 -3.77 19.79
N ALA A 50 -34.35 -2.76 18.92
CA ALA A 50 -34.54 -2.93 17.47
C ALA A 50 -33.22 -3.23 16.74
N GLY A 51 -32.08 -3.02 17.41
CA GLY A 51 -30.75 -3.28 16.87
C GLY A 51 -30.43 -4.79 16.78
N PRO A 52 -29.58 -5.20 15.83
CA PRO A 52 -29.11 -6.58 15.77
C PRO A 52 -28.26 -6.91 17.01
N TYR A 53 -28.40 -8.13 17.53
CA TYR A 53 -27.59 -8.64 18.65
C TYR A 53 -27.10 -10.06 18.38
N SER A 54 -26.11 -10.51 19.16
CA SER A 54 -25.60 -11.88 19.15
C SER A 54 -26.00 -12.59 20.43
N ALA A 55 -26.43 -13.85 20.32
CA ALA A 55 -26.71 -14.71 21.46
C ALA A 55 -25.44 -15.19 22.22
N LEU A 56 -24.25 -14.96 21.65
CA LEU A 56 -22.96 -15.43 22.18
C LEU A 56 -22.85 -16.96 22.39
N ALA A 57 -23.68 -17.75 21.69
CA ALA A 57 -23.70 -19.21 21.84
C ALA A 57 -22.38 -19.91 21.45
N PRO A 58 -21.69 -19.54 20.34
CA PRO A 58 -20.38 -20.09 20.02
C PRO A 58 -19.33 -19.79 21.10
N GLU A 59 -19.30 -18.55 21.59
CA GLU A 59 -18.37 -18.08 22.62
C GLU A 59 -18.60 -18.80 23.96
N ARG A 60 -19.86 -19.08 24.30
CA ARG A 60 -20.25 -19.84 25.50
C ARG A 60 -19.66 -21.25 25.48
N LEU A 61 -19.78 -21.94 24.34
CA LEU A 61 -19.26 -23.29 24.15
C LEU A 61 -17.72 -23.30 24.11
N GLU A 62 -17.09 -22.26 23.57
CA GLU A 62 -15.63 -22.10 23.55
C GLU A 62 -15.04 -22.02 24.95
N VAL A 63 -15.66 -21.25 25.86
CA VAL A 63 -15.22 -21.14 27.26
C VAL A 63 -15.69 -22.30 28.16
N GLY A 64 -16.36 -23.30 27.57
CA GLY A 64 -16.80 -24.52 28.25
C GLY A 64 -17.99 -24.35 29.19
N ILE A 65 -18.89 -23.39 28.92
CA ILE A 65 -20.15 -23.25 29.66
C ILE A 65 -21.25 -24.03 28.93
N GLU A 66 -21.80 -25.06 29.57
CA GLU A 66 -22.84 -25.92 28.95
C GLU A 66 -24.27 -25.35 29.08
N ASP A 67 -24.47 -24.34 29.93
CA ASP A 67 -25.80 -23.76 30.21
C ASP A 67 -26.35 -22.97 29.00
N ALA A 68 -27.15 -23.64 28.18
CA ALA A 68 -27.79 -23.05 27.01
C ALA A 68 -28.81 -21.95 27.35
N SER A 69 -29.25 -21.81 28.61
CA SER A 69 -30.18 -20.73 28.98
C SER A 69 -29.56 -19.33 28.89
N LEU A 70 -28.23 -19.23 28.77
CA LEU A 70 -27.53 -17.96 28.59
C LEU A 70 -27.68 -17.38 27.17
N ASP A 71 -28.02 -18.21 26.18
CA ASP A 71 -28.13 -17.79 24.78
C ASP A 71 -29.32 -16.83 24.56
N ASP A 72 -30.36 -16.96 25.39
CA ASP A 72 -31.58 -16.14 25.32
C ASP A 72 -31.48 -14.83 26.14
N VAL A 73 -30.47 -14.70 27.01
CA VAL A 73 -30.38 -13.60 28.00
C VAL A 73 -30.36 -12.23 27.33
N ILE A 74 -29.59 -12.08 26.24
CA ILE A 74 -29.46 -10.79 25.55
C ILE A 74 -30.78 -10.41 24.88
N GLY A 75 -31.41 -11.35 24.15
CA GLY A 75 -32.65 -11.09 23.42
C GLY A 75 -33.87 -10.84 24.31
N ALA A 76 -33.83 -11.33 25.55
CA ALA A 76 -34.89 -11.10 26.53
C ALA A 76 -34.58 -9.94 27.50
N ALA A 77 -33.44 -9.25 27.34
CA ALA A 77 -33.09 -8.10 28.15
C ALA A 77 -33.93 -6.87 27.76
N SER A 78 -34.38 -6.10 28.76
CA SER A 78 -35.25 -4.94 28.53
C SER A 78 -35.06 -3.84 29.58
N ARG A 79 -35.52 -2.63 29.27
CA ARG A 79 -35.58 -1.56 30.27
C ARG A 79 -36.67 -1.82 31.29
N SER A 80 -36.34 -1.56 32.56
CA SER A 80 -37.26 -1.65 33.70
C SER A 80 -37.16 -0.38 34.54
N PRO A 81 -38.22 0.03 35.27
CA PRO A 81 -38.09 1.07 36.29
C PRO A 81 -36.96 0.69 37.27
N GLY A 82 -35.95 1.56 37.39
CA GLY A 82 -34.76 1.30 38.23
C GLY A 82 -33.54 0.72 37.50
N GLY A 83 -33.64 0.35 36.22
CA GLY A 83 -32.48 -0.10 35.42
C GLY A 83 -32.82 -1.04 34.27
N TYR A 84 -32.21 -2.21 34.28
CA TYR A 84 -32.24 -3.22 33.22
C TYR A 84 -32.74 -4.53 33.78
N ARG A 85 -33.79 -5.09 33.18
CA ARG A 85 -34.21 -6.47 33.45
C ARG A 85 -33.34 -7.38 32.59
N VAL A 86 -32.50 -8.18 33.23
CA VAL A 86 -31.58 -9.15 32.60
C VAL A 86 -31.90 -10.54 33.15
N PRO A 87 -32.50 -11.44 32.36
CA PRO A 87 -32.91 -12.76 32.84
C PRO A 87 -31.77 -13.54 33.49
N GLY A 88 -32.00 -14.07 34.70
CA GLY A 88 -30.99 -14.81 35.44
C GLY A 88 -29.82 -13.97 35.95
N ALA A 89 -29.93 -12.64 36.02
CA ALA A 89 -28.89 -11.72 36.47
C ALA A 89 -28.22 -12.16 37.77
N GLY A 90 -28.99 -12.62 38.76
CA GLY A 90 -28.43 -13.10 40.03
C GLY A 90 -27.47 -14.27 39.85
N ARG A 91 -27.83 -15.26 39.02
CA ARG A 91 -27.00 -16.43 38.71
C ARG A 91 -25.75 -16.06 37.92
N ILE A 92 -25.89 -15.15 36.94
CA ILE A 92 -24.77 -14.65 36.12
C ILE A 92 -23.73 -13.96 37.00
N ILE A 93 -24.18 -13.07 37.90
CA ILE A 93 -23.30 -12.36 38.83
C ILE A 93 -22.64 -13.35 39.78
N GLU A 94 -23.41 -14.25 40.39
CA GLU A 94 -22.86 -15.26 41.31
C GLU A 94 -21.79 -16.13 40.64
N GLN A 95 -22.06 -16.60 39.42
CA GLN A 95 -21.12 -17.39 38.64
C GLN A 95 -19.86 -16.58 38.29
N ALA A 96 -19.98 -15.30 37.93
CA ALA A 96 -18.84 -14.45 37.66
C ALA A 96 -17.92 -14.31 38.89
N TYR A 97 -18.49 -14.00 40.06
CA TYR A 97 -17.71 -13.91 41.31
C TYR A 97 -17.06 -15.25 41.68
N HIS A 98 -17.76 -16.37 41.46
CA HIS A 98 -17.22 -17.69 41.70
C HIS A 98 -16.06 -18.03 40.76
N ASP A 99 -16.13 -17.65 39.48
CA ASP A 99 -15.01 -17.82 38.56
C ASP A 99 -13.83 -16.88 38.89
N VAL A 100 -14.07 -15.64 39.33
CA VAL A 100 -12.99 -14.77 39.86
C VAL A 100 -12.34 -15.37 41.11
N ALA A 101 -13.12 -15.97 42.02
CA ALA A 101 -12.57 -16.68 43.18
C ALA A 101 -11.68 -17.86 42.76
N ARG A 102 -12.06 -18.60 41.71
CA ARG A 102 -11.23 -19.68 41.14
C ARG A 102 -9.93 -19.17 40.53
N MET A 103 -9.92 -17.97 39.95
CA MET A 103 -8.67 -17.35 39.47
C MET A 103 -7.66 -17.09 40.61
N LEU A 104 -8.13 -16.92 41.85
CA LEU A 104 -7.26 -16.62 43.00
C LEU A 104 -6.51 -17.85 43.52
N GLU A 105 -7.09 -19.04 43.37
CA GLU A 105 -6.55 -20.31 43.87
C GLU A 105 -5.10 -20.60 43.42
N PRO A 106 -4.74 -20.52 42.12
CA PRO A 106 -3.34 -20.66 41.68
C PRO A 106 -2.41 -19.58 42.21
N ILE A 107 -2.87 -18.32 42.30
CA ILE A 107 -2.06 -17.21 42.79
C ILE A 107 -1.75 -17.43 44.28
N ALA A 108 -2.75 -17.78 45.08
CA ALA A 108 -2.58 -18.09 46.50
C ALA A 108 -1.72 -19.33 46.73
N SER A 109 -1.83 -20.36 45.87
CA SER A 109 -0.98 -21.55 45.95
C SER A 109 0.48 -21.22 45.67
N ALA A 110 0.76 -20.39 44.67
CA ALA A 110 2.12 -19.93 44.38
C ALA A 110 2.67 -18.98 45.46
N ASP A 111 1.81 -18.15 46.06
CA ASP A 111 2.19 -17.22 47.13
C ASP A 111 2.63 -17.95 48.41
N ALA A 112 1.92 -19.03 48.75
CA ALA A 112 2.24 -19.89 49.88
C ALA A 112 3.59 -20.61 49.69
N GLU A 113 3.96 -20.97 48.47
CA GLU A 113 5.26 -21.56 48.14
C GLU A 113 6.40 -20.52 48.12
N ALA A 114 6.10 -19.28 47.74
CA ALA A 114 7.07 -18.19 47.61
C ALA A 114 7.22 -17.30 48.86
N GLY A 115 6.56 -17.65 49.98
CA GLY A 115 6.64 -16.90 51.23
C GLY A 115 5.94 -15.54 51.22
N GLY A 116 4.90 -15.35 50.39
CA GLY A 116 4.09 -14.12 50.34
C GLY A 116 4.50 -13.06 49.31
N ALA A 117 5.36 -13.42 48.34
CA ALA A 117 5.96 -12.49 47.37
C ALA A 117 5.10 -12.15 46.13
N THR A 118 3.96 -12.80 45.92
CA THR A 118 3.09 -12.64 44.73
C THR A 118 1.82 -11.82 44.98
N GLY A 119 1.57 -11.40 46.23
CA GLY A 119 0.50 -10.46 46.56
C GLY A 119 -0.91 -11.06 46.57
N ALA A 120 -1.04 -12.38 46.77
CA ALA A 120 -2.35 -13.05 46.79
C ALA A 120 -3.27 -12.51 47.89
N ALA A 121 -2.71 -12.11 49.04
CA ALA A 121 -3.46 -11.47 50.11
C ALA A 121 -4.12 -10.13 49.67
N ALA A 122 -3.46 -9.37 48.80
CA ALA A 122 -4.02 -8.12 48.28
C ALA A 122 -5.17 -8.38 47.31
N PHE A 123 -5.06 -9.40 46.44
CA PHE A 123 -6.16 -9.84 45.58
C PHE A 123 -7.33 -10.41 46.38
N ALA A 124 -7.06 -11.22 47.41
CA ALA A 124 -8.08 -11.74 48.32
C ALA A 124 -8.85 -10.60 49.01
N ALA A 125 -8.13 -9.61 49.57
CA ALA A 125 -8.76 -8.46 50.22
C ALA A 125 -9.58 -7.58 49.26
N ARG A 126 -9.17 -7.49 47.98
CA ARG A 126 -9.97 -6.83 46.93
C ARG A 126 -11.23 -7.63 46.61
N LEU A 127 -11.11 -8.94 46.41
CA LEU A 127 -12.25 -9.81 46.12
C LEU A 127 -13.27 -9.80 47.26
N GLU A 128 -12.82 -9.85 48.53
CA GLU A 128 -13.69 -9.76 49.70
C GLU A 128 -14.47 -8.44 49.74
N ARG A 129 -13.81 -7.30 49.52
CA ARG A 129 -14.49 -6.00 49.47
C ARG A 129 -15.52 -5.93 48.33
N LEU A 130 -15.17 -6.43 47.14
CA LEU A 130 -16.07 -6.46 46.00
C LEU A 130 -17.23 -7.46 46.19
N SER A 131 -17.00 -8.54 46.93
CA SER A 131 -18.03 -9.55 47.25
C SER A 131 -18.99 -9.03 48.31
N ALA A 132 -18.49 -8.30 49.32
CA ALA A 132 -19.32 -7.63 50.32
C ALA A 132 -20.19 -6.52 49.71
N ALA A 133 -19.70 -5.87 48.65
CA ALA A 133 -20.43 -4.86 47.88
C ALA A 133 -21.14 -5.44 46.63
N ARG A 134 -21.31 -6.77 46.55
CA ARG A 134 -21.88 -7.44 45.37
C ARG A 134 -23.31 -6.94 45.12
N PRO A 135 -23.64 -6.52 43.88
CA PRO A 135 -24.99 -6.10 43.55
C PRO A 135 -26.00 -7.25 43.71
N VAL A 136 -27.18 -6.94 44.25
CA VAL A 136 -28.31 -7.87 44.33
C VAL A 136 -29.25 -7.58 43.16
N ALA A 137 -29.54 -8.61 42.37
CA ALA A 137 -30.50 -8.54 41.27
C ALA A 137 -31.89 -8.99 41.75
N GLU A 138 -32.62 -8.09 42.42
CA GLU A 138 -34.01 -8.37 42.80
C GLU A 138 -34.89 -8.44 41.54
N ASP A 139 -35.66 -9.52 41.39
CA ASP A 139 -36.49 -9.80 40.21
C ASP A 139 -35.77 -9.67 38.87
N ASP A 140 -34.48 -10.02 38.83
CA ASP A 140 -33.60 -9.89 37.66
C ASP A 140 -33.37 -8.44 37.18
N VAL A 141 -33.61 -7.43 38.03
CA VAL A 141 -33.38 -6.02 37.72
C VAL A 141 -32.05 -5.53 38.27
N LEU A 142 -31.22 -4.94 37.41
CA LEU A 142 -29.94 -4.33 37.75
C LEU A 142 -29.91 -2.85 37.38
N SER A 143 -29.43 -2.00 38.30
CA SER A 143 -29.17 -0.60 37.97
C SER A 143 -27.96 -0.45 37.05
N ARG A 144 -27.86 0.68 36.33
CA ARG A 144 -26.68 0.98 35.51
C ARG A 144 -25.38 0.93 36.34
N ALA A 145 -25.41 1.52 37.53
CA ALA A 145 -24.27 1.53 38.45
C ALA A 145 -23.88 0.13 38.93
N ALA A 146 -24.85 -0.78 39.12
CA ALA A 146 -24.60 -2.17 39.47
C ALA A 146 -23.94 -2.97 38.34
N ILE A 147 -24.30 -2.70 37.09
CA ILE A 147 -23.62 -3.31 35.94
C ILE A 147 -22.20 -2.75 35.83
N ASP A 148 -22.04 -1.42 35.92
CA ASP A 148 -20.75 -0.75 35.79
C ASP A 148 -19.76 -1.16 36.91
N SER A 149 -20.22 -1.43 38.15
CA SER A 149 -19.34 -1.92 39.23
C SER A 149 -18.76 -3.33 38.97
N ILE A 150 -19.38 -4.09 38.07
CA ILE A 150 -18.90 -5.40 37.64
C ILE A 150 -18.01 -5.26 36.41
N ILE A 151 -18.45 -4.52 35.39
CA ILE A 151 -17.84 -4.55 34.05
C ILE A 151 -16.86 -3.40 33.75
N SER A 152 -16.81 -2.35 34.58
CA SER A 152 -15.97 -1.17 34.28
C SER A 152 -14.48 -1.51 34.31
N SER A 153 -13.75 -1.09 33.29
CA SER A 153 -12.29 -1.18 33.20
C SER A 153 -11.59 0.13 33.55
N LYS A 154 -12.34 1.17 33.93
CA LYS A 154 -11.80 2.53 34.14
C LYS A 154 -11.33 2.69 35.57
N ARG A 155 -10.01 2.65 35.80
CA ARG A 155 -9.40 2.82 37.14
C ARG A 155 -9.80 4.13 37.84
N GLU A 156 -10.10 5.17 37.06
CA GLU A 156 -10.54 6.48 37.57
C GLU A 156 -11.95 6.45 38.18
N GLN A 157 -12.76 5.43 37.84
CA GLN A 157 -14.13 5.27 38.32
C GLN A 157 -14.24 4.36 39.56
N GLY A 158 -13.11 3.92 40.10
CA GLY A 158 -13.04 3.02 41.25
C GLY A 158 -12.62 1.59 40.90
N ASP A 159 -12.61 0.72 41.91
CA ASP A 159 -12.32 -0.71 41.74
C ASP A 159 -13.57 -1.45 41.25
N SER A 160 -13.38 -2.49 40.44
CA SER A 160 -14.46 -3.28 39.85
C SER A 160 -14.05 -4.74 39.76
N LEU A 161 -15.03 -5.63 39.57
CA LEU A 161 -14.74 -7.04 39.36
C LEU A 161 -13.89 -7.27 38.11
N HIS A 162 -14.16 -6.53 37.03
CA HIS A 162 -13.39 -6.57 35.79
C HIS A 162 -11.92 -6.15 35.98
N LEU A 163 -11.65 -5.06 36.72
CA LEU A 163 -10.28 -4.60 37.00
C LEU A 163 -9.50 -5.62 37.83
N LEU A 164 -10.15 -6.27 38.80
CA LEU A 164 -9.56 -7.36 39.56
C LEU A 164 -9.20 -8.54 38.65
N VAL A 165 -10.09 -8.92 37.74
CA VAL A 165 -9.85 -9.97 36.73
C VAL A 165 -8.67 -9.62 35.83
N MET A 166 -8.54 -8.37 35.37
CA MET A 166 -7.40 -7.93 34.56
C MET A 166 -6.07 -8.04 35.33
N ASP A 167 -6.03 -7.55 36.56
CA ASP A 167 -4.81 -7.58 37.37
C ASP A 167 -4.42 -9.02 37.73
N MET A 168 -5.39 -9.88 38.05
CA MET A 168 -5.16 -11.30 38.31
C MET A 168 -4.74 -12.07 37.05
N HIS A 169 -5.28 -11.73 35.87
CA HIS A 169 -4.85 -12.33 34.61
C HIS A 169 -3.37 -12.05 34.32
N LYS A 170 -2.89 -10.82 34.57
CA LYS A 170 -1.45 -10.49 34.46
C LYS A 170 -0.60 -11.33 35.42
N ALA A 171 -1.07 -11.49 36.66
CA ALA A 171 -0.38 -12.33 37.65
C ALA A 171 -0.38 -13.83 37.25
N LEU A 172 -1.49 -14.33 36.71
CA LEU A 172 -1.60 -15.69 36.17
C LEU A 172 -0.67 -15.92 34.99
N ASN A 173 -0.56 -14.97 34.05
CA ASN A 173 0.37 -15.07 32.93
C ASN A 173 1.83 -15.08 33.41
N GLY A 174 2.15 -14.27 34.43
CA GLY A 174 3.45 -14.31 35.09
C GLY A 174 3.73 -15.62 35.85
N LEU A 175 2.69 -16.30 36.35
CA LEU A 175 2.80 -17.65 36.94
C LEU A 175 2.99 -18.71 35.86
N GLN A 176 2.19 -18.67 34.80
CA GLN A 176 2.28 -19.55 33.64
C GLN A 176 3.69 -19.53 33.04
N GLN A 177 4.30 -18.35 32.91
CA GLN A 177 5.69 -18.19 32.47
C GLN A 177 6.72 -18.86 33.38
N ARG A 178 6.47 -18.91 34.70
CA ARG A 178 7.35 -19.52 35.72
C ARG A 178 7.15 -21.03 35.84
N VAL A 179 5.96 -21.52 35.50
CA VAL A 179 5.53 -22.92 35.65
C VAL A 179 5.78 -23.74 34.37
N SER A 180 6.26 -23.11 33.28
CA SER A 180 6.66 -23.79 32.04
C SER A 180 7.54 -25.01 32.34
N SER A 181 7.03 -26.21 32.04
CA SER A 181 7.70 -27.47 32.34
C SER A 181 8.77 -27.82 31.30
N GLU A 182 8.61 -27.34 30.07
CA GLU A 182 9.56 -27.58 28.98
C GLU A 182 9.60 -26.40 27.98
N ILE A 183 10.65 -26.36 27.15
CA ILE A 183 10.79 -25.44 26.02
C ILE A 183 10.86 -26.28 24.74
N ILE A 184 9.95 -26.04 23.80
CA ILE A 184 9.89 -26.73 22.50
C ILE A 184 10.23 -25.73 21.41
N ASP A 185 11.45 -25.81 20.86
CA ASP A 185 11.94 -24.95 19.76
C ASP A 185 11.69 -23.45 20.00
N GLY A 186 11.83 -23.01 21.26
CA GLY A 186 11.61 -21.61 21.68
C GLY A 186 10.21 -21.29 22.20
N ALA A 187 9.21 -22.17 21.99
CA ALA A 187 7.90 -22.05 22.63
C ALA A 187 7.96 -22.52 24.09
N ARG A 188 7.33 -21.76 24.99
CA ARG A 188 7.14 -22.17 26.38
C ARG A 188 5.96 -23.12 26.43
N ALA A 189 6.24 -24.37 26.78
CA ALA A 189 5.27 -25.46 26.74
C ALA A 189 5.03 -26.03 28.13
N TYR A 190 3.77 -26.34 28.41
CA TYR A 190 3.39 -27.01 29.64
C TYR A 190 2.15 -27.87 29.45
N ASP A 191 2.08 -29.01 30.15
CA ASP A 191 1.00 -30.00 30.03
C ASP A 191 0.73 -30.45 28.57
N ILE A 192 1.80 -30.62 27.79
CA ILE A 192 1.74 -31.01 26.36
C ILE A 192 1.81 -32.54 26.24
N ALA A 193 0.94 -33.13 25.40
CA ALA A 193 0.99 -34.55 25.07
C ALA A 193 2.12 -34.84 24.08
N ASP A 194 2.63 -36.08 24.07
CA ASP A 194 3.74 -36.48 23.19
C ASP A 194 3.46 -36.20 21.71
N ASP A 195 2.23 -36.47 21.25
CA ASP A 195 1.80 -36.22 19.87
C ASP A 195 1.74 -34.73 19.50
N ASP A 196 1.47 -33.84 20.46
CA ASP A 196 1.34 -32.40 20.20
C ASP A 196 2.70 -31.73 19.97
N ARG A 197 3.78 -32.33 20.50
CA ARG A 197 5.13 -31.75 20.37
C ARG A 197 5.50 -31.53 18.91
N ALA A 198 5.13 -32.46 18.02
CA ALA A 198 5.37 -32.31 16.58
C ALA A 198 4.64 -31.09 15.99
N LEU A 199 3.40 -30.84 16.41
CA LEU A 199 2.60 -29.71 15.95
C LEU A 199 3.15 -28.37 16.46
N VAL A 200 3.56 -28.31 17.73
CA VAL A 200 4.22 -27.12 18.31
C VAL A 200 5.55 -26.85 17.59
N ARG A 201 6.36 -27.88 17.32
CA ARG A 201 7.60 -27.74 16.53
C ARG A 201 7.33 -27.27 15.11
N ALA A 202 6.27 -27.77 14.46
CA ALA A 202 5.90 -27.33 13.12
C ALA A 202 5.57 -25.83 13.10
N PHE A 203 4.75 -25.36 14.04
CA PHE A 203 4.46 -23.93 14.19
C PHE A 203 5.74 -23.10 14.45
N MET A 204 6.57 -23.54 15.40
CA MET A 204 7.81 -22.83 15.74
C MET A 204 8.84 -22.82 14.63
N ARG A 205 8.94 -23.88 13.82
CA ARG A 205 9.75 -23.91 12.59
C ARG A 205 9.33 -22.80 11.63
N GLY A 206 8.03 -22.55 11.52
CA GLY A 206 7.46 -21.43 10.79
C GLY A 206 7.92 -20.08 11.33
N VAL A 207 7.72 -19.86 12.63
CA VAL A 207 8.12 -18.62 13.33
C VAL A 207 9.61 -18.37 13.15
N GLU A 208 10.45 -19.39 13.35
CA GLU A 208 11.90 -19.28 13.25
C GLU A 208 12.38 -19.00 11.82
N ALA A 209 11.72 -19.55 10.81
CA ALA A 209 12.06 -19.29 9.41
C ALA A 209 11.97 -17.79 9.04
N THR A 210 11.16 -17.00 9.74
CA THR A 210 11.00 -15.56 9.50
C THR A 210 11.31 -14.69 10.72
N SER A 211 11.79 -15.27 11.82
CA SER A 211 12.03 -14.56 13.10
C SER A 211 13.03 -13.42 12.94
N ARG A 212 14.05 -13.60 12.08
CA ARG A 212 15.06 -12.58 11.75
C ARG A 212 14.47 -11.30 11.13
N LEU A 213 13.28 -11.37 10.54
CA LEU A 213 12.60 -10.21 9.94
C LEU A 213 12.04 -9.23 10.99
N ARG A 214 11.93 -9.63 12.26
CA ARG A 214 11.48 -8.73 13.34
C ARG A 214 12.58 -7.76 13.81
N PHE A 215 13.84 -8.08 13.50
CA PHE A 215 15.03 -7.41 14.05
C PHE A 215 14.94 -7.29 15.59
N ASP A 216 14.99 -6.06 16.11
CA ASP A 216 15.02 -5.80 17.55
C ASP A 216 13.62 -5.77 18.21
N HIS A 217 12.56 -6.09 17.47
CA HIS A 217 11.20 -6.05 18.00
C HIS A 217 10.94 -7.20 18.99
N PRO A 218 10.40 -6.94 20.20
CA PRO A 218 10.29 -7.93 21.27
C PRO A 218 9.23 -9.02 21.04
N GLY A 219 8.29 -8.83 20.10
CA GLY A 219 7.21 -9.79 19.80
C GLY A 219 7.67 -11.14 19.24
N LEU A 220 6.70 -11.99 18.88
CA LEU A 220 6.78 -13.41 18.50
C LEU A 220 6.93 -14.41 19.66
N GLY A 221 6.69 -14.00 20.90
CA GLY A 221 6.68 -14.93 22.03
C GLY A 221 5.57 -15.98 21.86
N THR A 222 5.90 -17.26 21.97
CA THR A 222 4.93 -18.36 21.80
C THR A 222 4.77 -19.15 23.09
N THR A 223 3.52 -19.42 23.48
CA THR A 223 3.16 -20.37 24.53
C THR A 223 2.31 -21.50 23.94
N ALA A 224 2.45 -22.71 24.49
CA ALA A 224 1.65 -23.86 24.10
C ALA A 224 1.19 -24.64 25.34
N THR A 225 -0.08 -25.03 25.35
CA THR A 225 -0.67 -25.88 26.40
C THR A 225 -1.72 -26.80 25.82
N ARG A 226 -1.96 -27.94 26.46
CA ARG A 226 -3.17 -28.72 26.20
C ARG A 226 -4.28 -28.28 27.17
N THR A 227 -5.50 -28.18 26.65
CA THR A 227 -6.72 -27.95 27.42
C THR A 227 -7.77 -28.97 26.99
N GLY A 228 -7.95 -30.02 27.79
CA GLY A 228 -8.83 -31.14 27.44
C GLY A 228 -8.30 -31.91 26.23
N ALA A 229 -9.09 -31.98 25.15
CA ALA A 229 -8.70 -32.63 23.90
C ALA A 229 -7.93 -31.71 22.92
N ARG A 230 -7.81 -30.41 23.24
CA ARG A 230 -7.30 -29.39 22.32
C ARG A 230 -5.88 -28.97 22.68
N LEU A 231 -5.04 -28.85 21.68
CA LEU A 231 -3.78 -28.10 21.77
C LEU A 231 -4.09 -26.62 21.54
N VAL A 232 -3.57 -25.76 22.41
CA VAL A 232 -3.69 -24.31 22.32
C VAL A 232 -2.29 -23.72 22.15
N ILE A 233 -2.07 -22.99 21.05
CA ILE A 233 -0.85 -22.24 20.78
C ILE A 233 -1.22 -20.76 20.77
N GLN A 234 -0.55 -19.95 21.59
CA GLN A 234 -0.75 -18.50 21.60
C GLN A 234 0.55 -17.83 21.16
N ASN A 235 0.43 -16.80 20.33
CA ASN A 235 1.58 -16.00 19.93
C ASN A 235 1.34 -14.50 20.20
N ASP A 236 2.36 -13.87 20.75
CA ASP A 236 2.39 -12.45 21.05
C ASP A 236 2.89 -11.64 19.84
N ILE A 237 2.02 -10.79 19.31
CA ILE A 237 2.24 -10.05 18.06
C ILE A 237 2.28 -8.53 18.24
N GLY A 238 2.34 -8.05 19.49
CA GLY A 238 2.42 -6.61 19.77
C GLY A 238 2.75 -6.27 21.21
N THR A 239 2.83 -4.98 21.52
CA THR A 239 3.11 -4.51 22.89
C THR A 239 1.85 -4.14 23.67
N THR A 240 0.66 -4.38 23.10
CA THR A 240 -0.63 -4.03 23.68
C THR A 240 -1.49 -5.26 23.87
N ASP A 241 -2.30 -5.26 24.94
CA ASP A 241 -3.17 -6.38 25.36
C ASP A 241 -4.31 -6.69 24.34
N ALA A 242 -4.41 -5.94 23.23
CA ALA A 242 -5.46 -6.07 22.21
C ALA A 242 -5.09 -7.01 21.05
N HIS A 243 -3.81 -7.36 20.87
CA HIS A 243 -3.33 -8.14 19.73
C HIS A 243 -3.08 -9.59 20.14
N VAL A 244 -4.13 -10.40 20.13
CA VAL A 244 -4.05 -11.80 20.56
C VAL A 244 -4.25 -12.70 19.34
N LEU A 245 -3.28 -13.61 19.13
CA LEU A 245 -3.41 -14.71 18.18
C LEU A 245 -3.45 -16.03 18.97
N VAL A 246 -4.57 -16.73 18.90
CA VAL A 246 -4.77 -18.05 19.50
C VAL A 246 -5.06 -19.06 18.40
N VAL A 247 -4.37 -20.19 18.45
CA VAL A 247 -4.51 -21.30 17.52
C VAL A 247 -4.90 -22.53 18.31
N HIS A 248 -6.09 -23.05 18.02
CA HIS A 248 -6.60 -24.29 18.58
C HIS A 248 -6.43 -25.41 17.57
N VAL A 249 -5.91 -26.56 18.01
CA VAL A 249 -5.83 -27.77 17.20
C VAL A 249 -6.58 -28.88 17.90
N GLU A 250 -7.56 -29.46 17.20
CA GLU A 250 -8.37 -30.58 17.65
C GLU A 250 -8.48 -31.61 16.51
N GLY A 251 -7.85 -32.78 16.67
CA GLY A 251 -7.75 -33.76 15.58
C GLY A 251 -6.99 -33.21 14.37
N MET A 252 -7.67 -33.13 13.22
CA MET A 252 -7.12 -32.56 11.96
C MET A 252 -7.61 -31.13 11.68
N THR A 253 -8.34 -30.53 12.61
CA THR A 253 -8.91 -29.18 12.45
C THR A 253 -8.09 -28.16 13.21
N VAL A 254 -7.76 -27.04 12.55
CA VAL A 254 -7.17 -25.86 13.16
C VAL A 254 -8.17 -24.72 13.16
N THR A 255 -8.38 -24.12 14.32
CA THR A 255 -9.18 -22.91 14.49
C THR A 255 -8.26 -21.78 14.94
N VAL A 256 -8.26 -20.68 14.21
CA VAL A 256 -7.47 -19.48 14.49
C VAL A 256 -8.40 -18.39 14.96
N THR A 257 -8.12 -17.84 16.14
CA THR A 257 -8.80 -16.69 16.71
C THR A 257 -7.81 -15.52 16.72
N TYR A 258 -8.14 -14.45 16.01
CA TYR A 258 -7.28 -13.26 15.92
C TYR A 258 -8.05 -11.98 16.27
N THR A 259 -7.50 -11.18 17.19
CA THR A 259 -8.03 -9.86 17.56
C THR A 259 -7.10 -8.72 17.17
N ASP A 260 -7.68 -7.61 16.70
CA ASP A 260 -6.93 -6.45 16.25
C ASP A 260 -7.73 -5.14 16.40
N VAL A 261 -7.08 -4.04 16.81
CA VAL A 261 -7.69 -2.70 16.82
C VAL A 261 -7.76 -2.07 15.41
N HIS A 262 -7.18 -2.71 14.40
CA HIS A 262 -7.14 -2.22 13.02
C HIS A 262 -7.73 -3.23 12.03
N LEU A 263 -8.96 -2.99 11.57
CA LEU A 263 -9.65 -3.83 10.57
C LEU A 263 -8.78 -4.17 9.35
N GLN A 264 -8.04 -3.19 8.83
CA GLN A 264 -7.20 -3.39 7.64
C GLN A 264 -6.03 -4.35 7.88
N ARG A 265 -5.48 -4.42 9.10
CA ARG A 265 -4.42 -5.39 9.43
C ARG A 265 -5.00 -6.79 9.60
N LEU A 266 -6.21 -6.88 10.15
CA LEU A 266 -7.00 -8.11 10.20
C LEU A 266 -7.30 -8.67 8.80
N LEU A 267 -7.81 -7.84 7.89
CA LEU A 267 -8.04 -8.24 6.50
C LEU A 267 -6.75 -8.63 5.77
N PHE A 268 -5.64 -7.92 6.06
CA PHE A 268 -4.32 -8.30 5.58
C PHE A 268 -3.92 -9.70 6.07
N PHE A 269 -4.08 -9.98 7.38
CA PHE A 269 -3.81 -11.30 7.95
C PHE A 269 -4.60 -12.41 7.27
N GLN A 270 -5.92 -12.24 7.09
CA GLN A 270 -6.76 -13.19 6.35
C GLN A 270 -6.23 -13.42 4.92
N GLY A 271 -5.86 -12.35 4.23
CA GLY A 271 -5.32 -12.39 2.87
C GLY A 271 -4.02 -13.18 2.73
N LEU A 272 -3.22 -13.31 3.80
CA LEU A 272 -1.98 -14.12 3.78
C LEU A 272 -2.26 -15.61 3.57
N PHE A 273 -3.48 -16.08 3.86
CA PHE A 273 -3.88 -17.48 3.77
C PHE A 273 -4.69 -17.82 2.51
N LYS A 274 -4.74 -16.93 1.50
CA LYS A 274 -5.50 -17.14 0.25
C LYS A 274 -5.21 -18.46 -0.50
N HIS A 275 -4.07 -19.10 -0.24
CA HIS A 275 -3.67 -20.36 -0.84
C HIS A 275 -4.13 -21.59 -0.05
N TYR A 276 -4.65 -21.38 1.15
CA TYR A 276 -5.29 -22.41 1.98
C TYR A 276 -6.81 -22.17 1.96
N ASP A 277 -7.58 -23.26 1.98
CA ASP A 277 -9.05 -23.19 2.08
C ASP A 277 -9.48 -22.89 3.53
N VAL A 278 -9.02 -21.76 4.08
CA VAL A 278 -9.42 -21.29 5.41
C VAL A 278 -10.79 -20.65 5.30
N ARG A 279 -11.75 -21.22 6.03
CA ARG A 279 -13.11 -20.69 6.13
C ARG A 279 -13.13 -19.63 7.22
N TRP A 280 -13.18 -18.36 6.80
CA TRP A 280 -13.28 -17.22 7.71
C TRP A 280 -14.75 -16.91 8.00
N GLU A 281 -15.07 -16.71 9.28
CA GLU A 281 -16.34 -16.10 9.68
C GLU A 281 -16.34 -14.58 9.38
N ASP A 282 -17.53 -13.98 9.30
CA ASP A 282 -17.69 -12.55 9.15
C ASP A 282 -16.91 -11.78 10.23
N THR A 283 -16.12 -10.79 9.82
CA THR A 283 -15.32 -10.01 10.76
C THR A 283 -16.23 -9.17 11.64
N ARG A 284 -16.21 -9.43 12.96
CA ARG A 284 -17.08 -8.75 13.92
C ARG A 284 -16.32 -7.59 14.55
N SER A 285 -16.90 -6.39 14.52
CA SER A 285 -16.40 -5.24 15.26
C SER A 285 -17.07 -5.21 16.63
N ARG A 286 -16.29 -5.21 17.70
CA ARG A 286 -16.77 -5.23 19.09
C ARG A 286 -16.26 -4.00 19.83
N CYS A 287 -17.14 -3.34 20.57
CA CYS A 287 -16.77 -2.33 21.55
C CYS A 287 -16.65 -3.02 22.91
N ASP A 288 -15.43 -3.18 23.41
CA ASP A 288 -15.19 -3.64 24.77
C ASP A 288 -14.36 -2.60 25.50
N ALA A 289 -14.95 -2.01 26.54
CA ALA A 289 -14.26 -1.01 27.35
C ALA A 289 -13.02 -1.60 28.05
N ALA A 290 -12.92 -2.93 28.17
CA ALA A 290 -11.81 -3.68 28.76
C ALA A 290 -10.44 -3.49 28.12
N ILE A 291 -10.40 -3.15 26.83
CA ILE A 291 -9.17 -3.16 26.01
C ILE A 291 -8.62 -1.75 25.81
N GLY A 292 -8.98 -0.75 26.64
CA GLY A 292 -8.38 0.59 26.62
C GLY A 292 -8.60 1.43 25.34
N GLU A 293 -9.05 0.82 24.25
CA GLU A 293 -9.52 1.46 23.01
C GLU A 293 -10.94 0.96 22.70
N ASP A 294 -11.84 1.89 22.40
CA ASP A 294 -13.30 1.67 22.36
C ASP A 294 -13.78 0.69 21.26
N LEU A 295 -12.91 0.14 20.40
CA LEU A 295 -13.28 -0.74 19.28
C LEU A 295 -12.14 -1.70 18.92
N TYR A 296 -12.39 -3.02 18.95
CA TYR A 296 -11.51 -4.04 18.37
C TYR A 296 -12.28 -4.92 17.39
N HIS A 297 -11.55 -5.56 16.49
CA HIS A 297 -12.07 -6.47 15.48
C HIS A 297 -11.60 -7.89 15.80
N LEU A 298 -12.51 -8.84 15.63
CA LEU A 298 -12.27 -10.26 15.83
C LEU A 298 -12.52 -10.99 14.51
N CYS A 299 -11.63 -11.90 14.15
CA CYS A 299 -11.92 -12.92 13.15
C CYS A 299 -11.58 -14.32 13.65
N MET A 300 -12.38 -15.28 13.17
CA MET A 300 -12.16 -16.70 13.38
C MET A 300 -12.01 -17.37 12.02
N GLY A 301 -10.97 -18.17 11.88
CA GLY A 301 -10.69 -18.94 10.67
C GLY A 301 -10.59 -20.42 11.00
N ARG A 302 -11.25 -21.26 10.22
CA ARG A 302 -11.17 -22.73 10.35
C ARG A 302 -10.49 -23.34 9.13
N PHE A 303 -9.53 -24.22 9.38
CA PHE A 303 -8.87 -25.04 8.38
C PHE A 303 -9.00 -26.51 8.77
N ASP A 304 -9.45 -27.36 7.84
CA ASP A 304 -9.52 -28.80 8.02
C ASP A 304 -8.41 -29.44 7.16
N ALA A 305 -7.42 -30.07 7.79
CA ALA A 305 -6.34 -30.75 7.10
C ALA A 305 -6.76 -32.14 6.59
N GLU A 306 -6.27 -32.54 5.43
CA GLU A 306 -6.53 -33.88 4.87
C GLU A 306 -5.76 -34.97 5.62
N ASP A 307 -4.54 -34.65 6.07
CA ASP A 307 -3.65 -35.53 6.80
C ASP A 307 -2.76 -34.75 7.78
N ARG A 308 -1.91 -35.49 8.50
CA ARG A 308 -1.02 -34.91 9.52
C ARG A 308 0.10 -34.05 8.92
N ASP A 309 0.57 -34.38 7.73
CA ASP A 309 1.61 -33.59 7.04
C ASP A 309 1.06 -32.23 6.60
N GLY A 310 -0.17 -32.20 6.06
CA GLY A 310 -0.91 -30.99 5.73
C GLY A 310 -1.20 -30.12 6.95
N LEU A 311 -1.53 -30.74 8.09
CA LEU A 311 -1.71 -30.03 9.37
C LEU A 311 -0.40 -29.35 9.81
N GLU A 312 0.72 -30.07 9.79
CA GLU A 312 2.04 -29.52 10.15
C GLU A 312 2.50 -28.44 9.15
N ALA A 313 2.24 -28.61 7.86
CA ALA A 313 2.56 -27.63 6.83
C ALA A 313 1.77 -26.32 7.03
N PHE A 314 0.49 -26.41 7.36
CA PHE A 314 -0.34 -25.25 7.66
C PHE A 314 0.14 -24.51 8.91
N LEU A 315 0.44 -25.23 10.00
CA LEU A 315 0.99 -24.62 11.23
C LEU A 315 2.33 -23.93 10.98
N ALA A 316 3.24 -24.56 10.22
CA ALA A 316 4.51 -23.95 9.83
C ALA A 316 4.30 -22.70 8.95
N PHE A 317 3.38 -22.77 7.99
CA PHE A 317 3.07 -21.60 7.16
C PHE A 317 2.51 -20.46 8.02
N MET A 318 1.55 -20.74 8.91
CA MET A 318 0.97 -19.76 9.82
C MET A 318 2.03 -19.10 10.68
N GLY A 319 2.88 -19.88 11.36
CA GLY A 319 3.98 -19.36 12.17
C GLY A 319 4.86 -18.37 11.38
N SER A 320 5.15 -18.69 10.12
CA SER A 320 5.99 -17.85 9.26
C SER A 320 5.37 -16.51 8.85
N ARG A 321 4.04 -16.37 8.91
CA ARG A 321 3.31 -15.15 8.50
C ARG A 321 3.21 -14.10 9.62
N ILE A 322 3.33 -14.53 10.87
CA ILE A 322 3.07 -13.72 12.07
C ILE A 322 3.96 -12.47 12.14
N VAL A 323 5.23 -12.58 11.76
CA VAL A 323 6.18 -11.45 11.79
C VAL A 323 5.72 -10.26 10.96
N PHE A 324 4.90 -10.48 9.92
CA PHE A 324 4.40 -9.42 9.06
C PHE A 324 3.25 -8.60 9.69
N LEU A 325 2.78 -8.96 10.89
CA LEU A 325 1.80 -8.17 11.64
C LEU A 325 2.44 -7.12 12.56
N ILE A 326 3.70 -7.34 12.93
CA ILE A 326 4.48 -6.47 13.81
C ILE A 326 4.68 -5.12 13.14
N ASP A 327 4.27 -4.02 13.80
CA ASP A 327 4.41 -2.64 13.30
C ASP A 327 3.85 -2.39 11.88
N TRP A 328 2.98 -3.28 11.39
CA TRP A 328 2.41 -3.21 10.03
C TRP A 328 1.62 -1.91 9.81
N ASN A 329 0.85 -1.46 10.81
CA ASN A 329 0.11 -0.19 10.70
C ASN A 329 1.06 1.01 10.59
N ARG A 330 2.20 0.96 11.29
CA ARG A 330 3.23 1.99 11.20
C ARG A 330 3.83 2.02 9.80
N ALA A 331 4.28 0.87 9.27
CA ALA A 331 4.79 0.76 7.91
C ALA A 331 3.77 1.25 6.86
N ARG A 332 2.52 0.79 6.95
CA ARG A 332 1.43 1.23 6.06
C ARG A 332 1.25 2.75 6.10
N LYS A 333 1.22 3.37 7.28
CA LYS A 333 1.08 4.83 7.41
C LYS A 333 2.22 5.58 6.73
N ARG A 334 3.47 5.10 6.86
CA ARG A 334 4.64 5.72 6.22
C ARG A 334 4.63 5.55 4.70
N LEU A 335 4.30 4.37 4.19
CA LEU A 335 4.17 4.10 2.75
C LEU A 335 3.06 4.95 2.10
N ARG A 336 1.97 5.22 2.83
CA ARG A 336 0.86 6.05 2.36
C ARG A 336 1.19 7.53 2.16
N LEU A 337 2.37 7.99 2.58
CA LEU A 337 2.87 9.32 2.24
C LEU A 337 3.24 9.43 0.75
N PHE A 338 3.51 8.29 0.09
CA PHE A 338 4.01 8.25 -1.28
C PHE A 338 3.14 7.40 -2.22
N LEU A 339 2.36 6.48 -1.67
CA LEU A 339 1.53 5.54 -2.43
C LEU A 339 0.05 5.68 -2.08
N GLN A 340 -0.81 5.43 -3.06
CA GLN A 340 -2.25 5.33 -2.79
C GLN A 340 -2.54 4.15 -1.86
N LYS A 341 -3.69 4.23 -1.16
CA LYS A 341 -4.10 3.22 -0.16
C LYS A 341 -4.04 1.79 -0.69
N LYS A 342 -4.53 1.55 -1.91
CA LYS A 342 -4.54 0.21 -2.53
C LYS A 342 -3.11 -0.28 -2.80
N ASP A 343 -2.27 0.55 -3.40
CA ASP A 343 -0.90 0.16 -3.78
C ASP A 343 -0.03 -0.13 -2.55
N ALA A 344 -0.20 0.63 -1.47
CA ALA A 344 0.51 0.37 -0.21
C ALA A 344 0.12 -1.00 0.39
N LEU A 345 -1.15 -1.39 0.30
CA LEU A 345 -1.61 -2.70 0.76
C LEU A 345 -1.11 -3.83 -0.16
N ASP A 346 -1.19 -3.64 -1.48
CA ASP A 346 -0.69 -4.59 -2.47
C ASP A 346 0.82 -4.81 -2.32
N LEU A 347 1.57 -3.74 -2.03
CA LEU A 347 3.00 -3.79 -1.75
C LEU A 347 3.32 -4.60 -0.48
N LEU A 348 2.60 -4.38 0.62
CA LEU A 348 2.80 -5.14 1.86
C LEU A 348 2.44 -6.62 1.70
N ASN A 349 1.37 -6.92 0.94
CA ASN A 349 1.00 -8.29 0.58
C ASN A 349 2.10 -8.97 -0.25
N TRP A 350 2.62 -8.27 -1.26
CA TRP A 350 3.74 -8.75 -2.06
C TRP A 350 4.98 -9.01 -1.22
N ALA A 351 5.32 -8.08 -0.31
CA ALA A 351 6.50 -8.20 0.56
C ALA A 351 6.39 -9.42 1.49
N ALA A 352 5.23 -9.63 2.10
CA ALA A 352 4.97 -10.81 2.94
C ALA A 352 5.01 -12.12 2.15
N ALA A 353 4.49 -12.13 0.91
CA ALA A 353 4.56 -13.30 0.04
C ALA A 353 6.01 -13.66 -0.36
N GLN A 354 6.89 -12.66 -0.49
CA GLN A 354 8.30 -12.83 -0.84
C GLN A 354 9.25 -12.92 0.38
N ASN A 355 8.70 -12.90 1.60
CA ASN A 355 9.46 -12.83 2.84
C ASN A 355 10.37 -11.59 3.01
N TYR A 356 10.02 -10.45 2.40
CA TYR A 356 10.69 -9.17 2.64
C TYR A 356 10.01 -8.44 3.80
N GLY A 357 10.64 -8.45 4.97
CA GLY A 357 10.09 -7.83 6.19
C GLY A 357 10.05 -6.31 6.13
N HIS A 358 8.87 -5.70 6.24
CA HIS A 358 8.70 -4.23 6.26
C HIS A 358 9.35 -3.56 7.47
N MET A 359 9.66 -4.32 8.52
CA MET A 359 10.47 -3.83 9.65
C MET A 359 11.85 -3.35 9.21
N ALA A 360 12.42 -3.93 8.16
CA ALA A 360 13.69 -3.47 7.62
C ALA A 360 13.60 -2.05 7.09
N PHE A 361 12.54 -1.74 6.34
CA PHE A 361 12.25 -0.40 5.86
C PHE A 361 12.05 0.59 7.01
N LEU A 362 11.34 0.19 8.07
CA LEU A 362 11.16 1.02 9.26
C LEU A 362 12.50 1.33 9.96
N ARG A 363 13.39 0.34 10.04
CA ARG A 363 14.72 0.47 10.66
C ARG A 363 15.68 1.33 9.85
N CYS A 364 15.62 1.25 8.51
CA CYS A 364 16.42 2.08 7.61
C CYS A 364 15.94 3.54 7.49
N GLY A 365 15.02 4.00 8.36
CA GLY A 365 14.57 5.40 8.39
C GLY A 365 13.21 5.66 7.73
N ALA A 366 12.52 4.63 7.24
CA ALA A 366 11.16 4.70 6.70
C ALA A 366 10.97 5.82 5.65
N GLU A 367 10.10 6.79 5.92
CA GLU A 367 9.85 7.90 5.01
C GLU A 367 11.08 8.79 4.78
N GLN A 368 11.97 8.93 5.76
CA GLN A 368 13.14 9.78 5.64
C GLN A 368 14.10 9.23 4.58
N LEU A 369 14.27 7.91 4.54
CA LEU A 369 15.05 7.23 3.51
C LEU A 369 14.58 7.58 2.09
N VAL A 370 13.26 7.69 1.91
CA VAL A 370 12.65 8.00 0.62
C VAL A 370 12.76 9.50 0.32
N TYR A 371 12.55 10.37 1.31
CA TYR A 371 12.75 11.81 1.13
C TYR A 371 14.20 12.13 0.76
N ASP A 372 15.18 11.51 1.42
CA ASP A 372 16.60 11.67 1.11
C ASP A 372 16.93 11.16 -0.31
N ALA A 373 16.27 10.10 -0.76
CA ALA A 373 16.39 9.61 -2.12
C ALA A 373 15.80 10.59 -3.14
N ILE A 374 14.63 11.15 -2.83
CA ILE A 374 13.94 12.16 -3.64
C ILE A 374 14.80 13.42 -3.76
N GLU A 375 15.38 13.91 -2.66
CA GLU A 375 16.28 15.07 -2.65
C GLU A 375 17.54 14.83 -3.49
N PHE A 376 18.13 13.64 -3.37
CA PHE A 376 19.28 13.25 -4.17
C PHE A 376 18.94 13.16 -5.67
N ALA A 377 17.84 12.50 -6.02
CA ALA A 377 17.42 12.30 -7.41
C ALA A 377 16.97 13.61 -8.08
N ALA A 378 16.38 14.52 -7.31
CA ALA A 378 16.01 15.86 -7.76
C ALA A 378 17.21 16.83 -7.80
N HIS A 379 18.42 16.41 -7.41
CA HIS A 379 19.62 17.25 -7.41
C HIS A 379 19.43 18.61 -6.70
N GLY A 380 18.66 18.63 -5.60
CA GLY A 380 18.36 19.86 -4.84
C GLY A 380 17.30 20.78 -5.46
N GLN A 381 16.63 20.36 -6.55
CA GLN A 381 15.58 21.14 -7.24
C GLN A 381 14.18 20.96 -6.61
N LEU A 382 14.09 20.36 -5.41
CA LEU A 382 12.82 20.18 -4.72
C LEU A 382 12.20 21.53 -4.38
N ARG A 383 11.07 21.86 -5.03
CA ARG A 383 10.18 22.90 -4.51
C ARG A 383 9.56 22.39 -3.21
N PHE A 384 9.32 23.28 -2.25
CA PHE A 384 8.65 22.92 -1.00
C PHE A 384 7.30 22.26 -1.33
N GLY A 385 7.12 20.99 -0.94
CA GLY A 385 5.92 20.20 -1.24
C GLY A 385 6.04 19.20 -2.39
N GLN A 386 7.18 19.12 -3.09
CA GLN A 386 7.37 18.16 -4.18
C GLN A 386 7.34 16.70 -3.69
N GLY A 387 6.43 15.92 -4.25
CA GLY A 387 6.22 14.51 -3.90
C GLY A 387 6.82 13.53 -4.92
N LEU A 388 6.90 12.24 -4.54
CA LEU A 388 7.34 11.17 -5.46
C LEU A 388 6.48 11.10 -6.74
N GLU A 389 5.21 11.50 -6.64
CA GLU A 389 4.25 11.52 -7.75
C GLU A 389 4.61 12.51 -8.87
N GLU A 390 5.44 13.52 -8.55
CA GLU A 390 5.95 14.45 -9.56
C GLU A 390 7.17 13.91 -10.31
N LEU A 391 7.91 12.99 -9.67
CA LEU A 391 9.12 12.39 -10.24
C LEU A 391 8.83 11.11 -11.02
N LEU A 392 7.88 10.30 -10.55
CA LEU A 392 7.55 9.01 -11.13
C LEU A 392 6.05 8.80 -11.28
N PRO A 393 5.60 8.22 -12.41
CA PRO A 393 4.23 7.78 -12.51
C PRO A 393 3.94 6.65 -11.51
N ARG A 394 2.68 6.54 -11.08
CA ARG A 394 2.20 5.60 -10.05
C ARG A 394 2.74 4.18 -10.17
N ARG A 395 2.75 3.62 -11.39
CA ARG A 395 3.28 2.26 -11.64
C ARG A 395 4.76 2.13 -11.30
N LYS A 396 5.56 3.13 -11.68
CA LYS A 396 7.01 3.17 -11.42
C LYS A 396 7.31 3.44 -9.96
N ALA A 397 6.50 4.25 -9.27
CA ALA A 397 6.60 4.40 -7.81
C ALA A 397 6.41 3.05 -7.10
N GLY A 398 5.43 2.23 -7.52
CA GLY A 398 5.25 0.88 -6.97
C GLY A 398 6.42 -0.07 -7.23
N GLU A 399 7.04 0.00 -8.42
CA GLU A 399 8.27 -0.75 -8.75
C GLU A 399 9.43 -0.34 -7.85
N PHE A 400 9.65 0.96 -7.69
CA PHE A 400 10.67 1.51 -6.79
C PHE A 400 10.48 1.05 -5.34
N PHE A 401 9.25 1.09 -4.81
CA PHE A 401 9.01 0.63 -3.45
C PHE A 401 9.17 -0.88 -3.25
N ARG A 402 8.93 -1.70 -4.28
CA ARG A 402 9.29 -3.12 -4.25
C ARG A 402 10.80 -3.29 -4.10
N PHE A 403 11.59 -2.51 -4.84
CA PHE A 403 13.04 -2.47 -4.68
C PHE A 403 13.43 -2.04 -3.26
N VAL A 404 12.87 -0.94 -2.74
CA VAL A 404 13.16 -0.44 -1.37
C VAL A 404 12.94 -1.52 -0.30
N LEU A 405 11.76 -2.16 -0.27
CA LEU A 405 11.48 -3.18 0.76
C LEU A 405 12.43 -4.38 0.66
N ARG A 406 12.73 -4.82 -0.56
CA ARG A 406 13.68 -5.90 -0.80
C ARG A 406 15.08 -5.53 -0.35
N THR A 407 15.60 -4.39 -0.79
CA THR A 407 16.97 -3.94 -0.53
C THR A 407 17.20 -3.70 0.96
N CYS A 408 16.24 -3.10 1.67
CA CYS A 408 16.31 -2.97 3.12
C CYS A 408 16.32 -4.35 3.81
N ALA A 409 15.41 -5.26 3.42
CA ALA A 409 15.31 -6.58 4.04
C ALA A 409 16.57 -7.43 3.82
N GLU A 410 17.00 -7.59 2.57
CA GLU A 410 18.21 -8.35 2.22
C GLU A 410 19.48 -7.69 2.80
N GLY A 411 19.54 -6.36 2.79
CA GLY A 411 20.67 -5.60 3.29
C GLY A 411 20.90 -5.80 4.78
N LEU A 412 19.88 -5.58 5.59
CA LEU A 412 19.99 -5.75 7.03
C LEU A 412 20.16 -7.22 7.45
N LEU A 413 19.50 -8.16 6.76
CA LEU A 413 19.69 -9.59 7.02
C LEU A 413 21.11 -10.07 6.72
N SER A 414 21.77 -9.45 5.75
CA SER A 414 23.16 -9.74 5.37
C SER A 414 24.18 -8.94 6.20
N GLY A 415 23.74 -8.08 7.13
CA GLY A 415 24.61 -7.24 7.94
C GLY A 415 25.33 -6.14 7.15
N ARG A 416 24.78 -5.72 6.01
CA ARG A 416 25.34 -4.60 5.23
C ARG A 416 25.19 -3.28 6.01
N PRO A 417 26.16 -2.35 5.92
CA PRO A 417 26.03 -1.02 6.53
C PRO A 417 24.83 -0.26 5.96
N ASP A 418 24.10 0.46 6.82
CA ASP A 418 22.92 1.24 6.42
C ASP A 418 23.22 2.25 5.31
N SER A 419 24.41 2.86 5.31
CA SER A 419 24.83 3.81 4.27
C SER A 419 24.82 3.20 2.86
N LEU A 420 25.20 1.92 2.73
CA LEU A 420 25.19 1.23 1.44
C LEU A 420 23.76 0.99 0.94
N ILE A 421 22.84 0.65 1.84
CA ILE A 421 21.41 0.48 1.53
C ILE A 421 20.82 1.81 1.06
N VAL A 422 21.14 2.91 1.75
CA VAL A 422 20.72 4.27 1.39
C VAL A 422 21.22 4.65 0.00
N ASP A 423 22.50 4.42 -0.30
CA ASP A 423 23.10 4.78 -1.59
C ASP A 423 22.54 3.95 -2.75
N GLU A 424 22.22 2.67 -2.53
CA GLU A 424 21.53 1.83 -3.52
C GLU A 424 20.13 2.35 -3.83
N ILE A 425 19.36 2.74 -2.80
CA ILE A 425 18.01 3.27 -2.98
C ILE A 425 18.04 4.64 -3.69
N ARG A 426 18.99 5.50 -3.34
CA ARG A 426 19.24 6.78 -4.03
C ARG A 426 19.54 6.58 -5.52
N THR A 427 20.44 5.64 -5.80
CA THR A 427 20.85 5.32 -7.17
C THR A 427 19.68 4.74 -7.96
N GLU A 428 18.89 3.85 -7.36
CA GLU A 428 17.74 3.26 -8.02
C GLU A 428 16.66 4.29 -8.37
N LEU A 429 16.35 5.22 -7.45
CA LEU A 429 15.40 6.30 -7.75
C LEU A 429 15.92 7.19 -8.89
N LEU A 430 17.20 7.56 -8.86
CA LEU A 430 17.82 8.34 -9.92
C LEU A 430 17.75 7.61 -11.27
N ASN A 431 17.98 6.29 -11.30
CA ASN A 431 17.85 5.47 -12.50
C ASN A 431 16.41 5.45 -13.03
N HIS A 432 15.42 5.31 -12.16
CA HIS A 432 14.01 5.36 -12.55
C HIS A 432 13.63 6.72 -13.16
N VAL A 433 14.05 7.83 -12.55
CA VAL A 433 13.79 9.19 -13.05
C VAL A 433 14.46 9.40 -14.41
N ARG A 434 15.74 9.01 -14.55
CA ARG A 434 16.47 9.12 -15.82
C ARG A 434 15.84 8.28 -16.92
N THR A 435 15.47 7.04 -16.62
CA THR A 435 14.83 6.14 -17.59
C THR A 435 13.47 6.68 -18.01
N PHE A 436 12.70 7.25 -17.09
CA PHE A 436 11.42 7.89 -17.42
C PHE A 436 11.60 9.08 -18.36
N ARG A 437 12.54 9.98 -18.06
CA ARG A 437 12.86 11.11 -18.93
C ARG A 437 13.36 10.67 -20.31
N GLN A 438 14.24 9.67 -20.36
CA GLN A 438 14.72 9.10 -21.63
C GLN A 438 13.56 8.58 -22.48
N GLY A 439 12.59 7.88 -21.88
CA GLY A 439 11.40 7.43 -22.59
C GLY A 439 10.52 8.57 -23.13
N LEU A 440 10.46 9.72 -22.45
CA LEU A 440 9.76 10.91 -22.98
C LEU A 440 10.51 11.53 -24.17
N LEU A 441 11.84 11.60 -24.10
CA LEU A 441 12.69 12.06 -25.20
C LEU A 441 12.64 11.11 -26.40
N ASP A 442 12.52 9.80 -26.18
CA ASP A 442 12.31 8.81 -27.26
C ASP A 442 11.02 9.09 -28.02
N ILE A 443 9.93 9.38 -27.31
CA ILE A 443 8.66 9.74 -27.95
C ILE A 443 8.79 11.06 -28.71
N ALA A 444 9.46 12.06 -28.13
CA ALA A 444 9.71 13.34 -28.81
C ALA A 444 10.55 13.17 -30.08
N ALA A 445 11.59 12.33 -30.05
CA ALA A 445 12.42 12.05 -31.21
C ALA A 445 11.65 11.31 -32.31
N GLU A 446 10.79 10.36 -31.93
CA GLU A 446 9.89 9.66 -32.86
C GLU A 446 8.94 10.64 -33.54
N HIS A 447 8.31 11.53 -32.77
CA HIS A 447 7.43 12.60 -33.28
C HIS A 447 8.17 13.57 -34.23
N ALA A 448 9.36 14.03 -33.85
CA ALA A 448 10.18 14.89 -34.71
C ALA A 448 10.61 14.18 -36.01
N GLY A 449 10.80 12.86 -35.97
CA GLY A 449 10.99 12.02 -37.15
C GLY A 449 9.82 12.12 -38.12
N MET A 450 8.58 12.09 -37.61
CA MET A 450 7.37 12.22 -38.44
C MET A 450 7.31 13.59 -39.13
N ILE A 451 7.60 14.67 -38.41
CA ILE A 451 7.69 16.04 -38.98
C ILE A 451 8.67 16.08 -40.15
N VAL A 452 9.86 15.47 -40.01
CA VAL A 452 10.86 15.41 -41.08
C VAL A 452 10.36 14.62 -42.28
N GLU A 453 9.67 13.50 -42.07
CA GLU A 453 9.10 12.69 -43.15
C GLU A 453 8.01 13.44 -43.92
N ILE A 454 7.14 14.17 -43.23
CA ILE A 454 6.11 15.01 -43.88
C ILE A 454 6.79 16.13 -44.69
N ALA A 455 7.73 16.88 -44.09
CA ALA A 455 8.46 17.95 -44.77
C ALA A 455 9.23 17.44 -46.01
N CYS A 456 9.90 16.28 -45.89
CA CYS A 456 10.59 15.64 -47.02
C CYS A 456 9.59 15.26 -48.12
N GLY A 457 8.43 14.74 -47.75
CA GLY A 457 7.34 14.46 -48.68
C GLY A 457 6.90 15.68 -49.48
N VAL A 458 6.65 16.79 -48.79
CA VAL A 458 6.26 18.07 -49.42
C VAL A 458 7.34 18.57 -50.38
N ARG A 459 8.61 18.64 -49.93
CA ARG A 459 9.74 19.06 -50.78
C ARG A 459 9.90 18.16 -52.01
N ASP A 460 9.91 16.84 -51.80
CA ASP A 460 10.14 15.87 -52.88
C ASP A 460 9.02 15.91 -53.92
N ALA A 461 7.78 16.17 -53.48
CA ALA A 461 6.64 16.35 -54.38
C ALA A 461 6.76 17.62 -55.23
N LEU A 462 7.18 18.74 -54.62
CA LEU A 462 7.47 19.99 -55.33
C LEU A 462 8.59 19.85 -56.37
N LEU A 463 9.66 19.11 -56.04
CA LEU A 463 10.77 18.86 -56.96
C LEU A 463 10.35 18.10 -58.22
N ARG A 464 9.39 17.17 -58.07
CA ARG A 464 8.90 16.31 -59.16
C ARG A 464 7.73 16.90 -59.94
N MET A 465 7.17 18.02 -59.48
CA MET A 465 6.06 18.72 -60.12
C MET A 465 6.37 19.09 -61.58
N GLY A 466 5.39 18.87 -62.48
CA GLY A 466 5.51 19.11 -63.93
C GLY A 466 5.89 17.87 -64.74
N ARG A 467 5.78 16.67 -64.15
CA ARG A 467 5.91 15.36 -64.83
C ARG A 467 4.52 14.75 -65.12
N THR A 468 4.47 13.75 -65.99
CA THR A 468 3.23 13.08 -66.47
C THR A 468 2.38 12.40 -65.37
N ASP A 469 2.84 12.33 -64.13
CA ASP A 469 2.19 11.69 -62.97
C ASP A 469 2.04 12.62 -61.75
N THR A 470 2.16 13.93 -61.94
CA THR A 470 2.20 14.93 -60.85
C THR A 470 0.98 14.87 -59.91
N GLY A 471 -0.24 14.75 -60.44
CA GLY A 471 -1.46 14.73 -59.62
C GLY A 471 -1.50 13.55 -58.64
N ALA A 472 -1.32 12.33 -59.17
CA ALA A 472 -1.30 11.11 -58.34
C ALA A 472 -0.14 11.09 -57.33
N LEU A 473 0.99 11.76 -57.64
CA LEU A 473 2.10 11.90 -56.70
C LEU A 473 1.74 12.81 -55.53
N LEU A 474 1.07 13.94 -55.80
CA LEU A 474 0.64 14.90 -54.79
C LEU A 474 -0.44 14.31 -53.88
N GLU A 475 -1.43 13.63 -54.44
CA GLU A 475 -2.47 12.93 -53.68
C GLU A 475 -1.89 11.89 -52.73
N ARG A 476 -0.99 11.02 -53.23
CA ARG A 476 -0.30 10.02 -52.38
C ARG A 476 0.53 10.67 -51.28
N ASN A 477 1.17 11.82 -51.56
CA ASN A 477 1.94 12.51 -50.54
C ASN A 477 1.04 13.12 -49.47
N ALA A 478 -0.09 13.72 -49.83
CA ALA A 478 -1.07 14.25 -48.88
C ALA A 478 -1.69 13.13 -48.02
N GLU A 479 -2.08 12.00 -48.63
CA GLU A 479 -2.57 10.83 -47.87
C GLU A 479 -1.54 10.30 -46.89
N ARG A 480 -0.26 10.28 -47.30
CA ARG A 480 0.84 9.88 -46.41
C ARG A 480 1.06 10.90 -45.30
N ALA A 481 1.06 12.20 -45.62
CA ALA A 481 1.20 13.28 -44.63
C ALA A 481 0.13 13.17 -43.54
N LYS A 482 -1.12 12.98 -43.94
CA LYS A 482 -2.25 12.73 -43.03
C LYS A 482 -2.05 11.50 -42.12
N GLN A 483 -1.51 10.41 -42.65
CA GLN A 483 -1.22 9.23 -41.83
C GLN A 483 -0.12 9.48 -40.80
N TRP A 484 0.87 10.32 -41.11
CA TRP A 484 1.94 10.68 -40.19
C TRP A 484 1.50 11.69 -39.14
N GLU A 485 0.69 12.69 -39.52
CA GLU A 485 0.02 13.61 -38.58
C GLU A 485 -0.78 12.82 -37.54
N SER A 486 -1.66 11.91 -37.99
CA SER A 486 -2.48 11.13 -37.06
C SER A 486 -1.64 10.21 -36.15
N GLN A 487 -0.45 9.78 -36.59
CA GLN A 487 0.48 9.03 -35.74
C GLN A 487 1.23 9.93 -34.75
N ALA A 488 1.56 11.17 -35.13
CA ALA A 488 2.18 12.15 -34.25
C ALA A 488 1.24 12.50 -33.08
N ASP A 489 -0.03 12.66 -33.40
CA ASP A 489 -1.12 12.91 -32.48
C ASP A 489 -1.34 11.71 -31.50
N GLU A 490 -1.21 10.48 -31.99
CA GLU A 490 -1.17 9.28 -31.14
C GLU A 490 0.01 9.27 -30.14
N LEU A 491 1.19 9.76 -30.54
CA LEU A 491 2.35 9.88 -29.65
C LEU A 491 2.12 10.93 -28.55
N LEU A 492 1.53 12.07 -28.89
CA LEU A 492 1.13 13.10 -27.92
C LEU A 492 0.13 12.52 -26.89
N ASN A 493 -0.86 11.77 -27.36
CA ASN A 493 -1.83 11.09 -26.50
C ASN A 493 -1.18 10.02 -25.61
N ARG A 494 -0.16 9.31 -26.10
CA ARG A 494 0.65 8.41 -25.27
C ARG A 494 1.38 9.14 -24.15
N VAL A 495 1.94 10.32 -24.40
CA VAL A 495 2.60 11.12 -23.34
C VAL A 495 1.57 11.61 -22.32
N ARG A 496 0.43 12.13 -22.77
CA ARG A 496 -0.67 12.56 -21.89
C ARG A 496 -1.20 11.41 -21.02
N ALA A 497 -1.27 10.19 -21.55
CA ALA A 497 -1.69 9.00 -20.81
C ALA A 497 -0.61 8.45 -19.87
N SER A 498 0.67 8.62 -20.24
CA SER A 498 1.83 8.15 -19.45
C SER A 498 2.22 9.14 -18.35
N GLY A 499 1.88 10.41 -18.52
CA GLY A 499 2.14 11.50 -17.61
C GLY A 499 1.29 11.40 -16.35
N GLY A 500 1.94 11.02 -15.24
CA GLY A 500 1.47 11.46 -13.92
C GLY A 500 1.52 12.99 -13.83
N GLN A 501 0.87 13.57 -12.81
CA GLN A 501 0.73 15.01 -12.57
C GLN A 501 2.06 15.78 -12.34
N GLY A 502 3.21 15.22 -12.73
CA GLY A 502 4.54 15.80 -12.52
C GLY A 502 4.97 16.79 -13.61
N ASP A 503 5.88 17.69 -13.23
CA ASP A 503 6.37 18.83 -14.02
C ASP A 503 6.97 18.39 -15.38
N GLU A 504 7.71 17.28 -15.42
CA GLU A 504 8.30 16.75 -16.66
C GLU A 504 7.24 16.20 -17.63
N GLY A 505 6.26 15.44 -17.14
CA GLY A 505 5.20 14.91 -18.00
C GLY A 505 4.33 16.02 -18.59
N ALA A 506 4.04 17.05 -17.78
CA ALA A 506 3.33 18.24 -18.22
C ALA A 506 4.14 19.03 -19.27
N PHE A 507 5.43 19.22 -19.04
CA PHE A 507 6.33 19.87 -19.98
C PHE A 507 6.36 19.15 -21.34
N PHE A 508 6.59 17.83 -21.37
CA PHE A 508 6.64 17.08 -22.63
C PHE A 508 5.28 17.02 -23.34
N SER A 509 4.17 17.06 -22.59
CA SER A 509 2.83 17.18 -23.18
C SER A 509 2.62 18.54 -23.85
N GLN A 510 3.16 19.62 -23.26
CA GLN A 510 3.15 20.95 -23.87
C GLN A 510 4.05 21.01 -25.09
N LEU A 511 5.29 20.50 -24.97
CA LEU A 511 6.28 20.50 -26.05
C LEU A 511 5.75 19.78 -27.28
N LEU A 512 5.21 18.56 -27.10
CA LEU A 512 4.63 17.81 -28.20
C LEU A 512 3.35 18.45 -28.73
N GLY A 513 2.53 19.06 -27.86
CA GLY A 513 1.35 19.79 -28.32
C GLY A 513 1.69 20.95 -29.26
N THR A 514 2.75 21.72 -28.98
CA THR A 514 3.23 22.77 -29.89
C THR A 514 3.93 22.18 -31.13
N ALA A 515 4.56 21.01 -31.00
CA ALA A 515 5.18 20.34 -32.14
C ALA A 515 4.14 19.75 -33.12
N ASP A 516 2.96 19.41 -32.63
CA ASP A 516 1.84 18.85 -33.42
C ASP A 516 1.34 19.88 -34.45
N ASP A 517 1.27 21.16 -34.06
CA ASP A 517 0.91 22.27 -34.96
C ASP A 517 1.80 22.31 -36.23
N ILE A 518 3.08 21.90 -36.11
CA ILE A 518 4.02 21.79 -37.25
C ILE A 518 3.59 20.67 -38.21
N ALA A 519 3.17 19.52 -37.68
CA ALA A 519 2.73 18.39 -38.48
C ALA A 519 1.42 18.73 -39.21
N ASP A 520 0.49 19.39 -38.53
CA ASP A 520 -0.77 19.89 -39.08
C ASP A 520 -0.54 20.85 -40.25
N ASP A 521 0.30 21.87 -40.06
CA ASP A 521 0.57 22.84 -41.12
C ASP A 521 1.30 22.20 -42.32
N LEU A 522 2.22 21.25 -42.09
CA LEU A 522 2.88 20.52 -43.17
C LEU A 522 1.90 19.61 -43.93
N GLU A 523 0.95 19.00 -43.24
CA GLU A 523 -0.14 18.20 -43.83
C GLU A 523 -1.07 19.07 -44.67
N GLU A 524 -1.52 20.20 -44.12
CA GLU A 524 -2.41 21.13 -44.83
C GLU A 524 -1.70 21.71 -46.07
N ALA A 525 -0.40 22.02 -45.98
CA ALA A 525 0.40 22.40 -47.15
C ALA A 525 0.43 21.28 -48.21
N ALA A 526 0.62 20.02 -47.80
CA ALA A 526 0.59 18.87 -48.69
C ALA A 526 -0.77 18.73 -49.38
N PHE A 527 -1.86 18.92 -48.64
CA PHE A 527 -3.22 18.93 -49.18
C PHE A 527 -3.42 20.06 -50.19
N HIS A 528 -3.03 21.30 -49.87
CA HIS A 528 -3.14 22.42 -50.79
C HIS A 528 -2.45 22.15 -52.12
N PHE A 529 -1.26 21.51 -52.12
CA PHE A 529 -0.59 21.19 -53.37
C PHE A 529 -1.38 20.20 -54.25
N THR A 530 -2.24 19.32 -53.70
CA THR A 530 -3.13 18.46 -54.51
C THR A 530 -4.09 19.24 -55.38
N LEU A 531 -4.39 20.49 -54.99
CA LEU A 531 -5.28 21.39 -55.70
C LEU A 531 -4.58 22.14 -56.84
N MET A 532 -3.28 21.91 -57.09
CA MET A 532 -2.54 22.57 -58.18
C MET A 532 -3.02 22.16 -59.58
N PRO A 533 -3.03 23.08 -60.57
CA PRO A 533 -3.24 22.72 -61.98
C PRO A 533 -2.09 21.89 -62.57
N GLU A 534 -2.40 21.05 -63.57
CA GLU A 534 -1.46 20.10 -64.21
C GLU A 534 -0.21 20.75 -64.82
N ILE A 535 -0.30 22.03 -65.22
CA ILE A 535 0.79 22.80 -65.82
C ILE A 535 1.94 23.02 -64.81
N GLY A 536 1.67 22.87 -63.50
CA GLY A 536 2.65 22.93 -62.42
C GLY A 536 3.26 24.31 -62.19
N LEU A 537 4.21 24.39 -61.26
CA LEU A 537 4.93 25.63 -60.94
C LEU A 537 6.06 25.91 -61.94
N GLN A 538 6.25 27.18 -62.29
CA GLN A 538 7.31 27.62 -63.20
C GLN A 538 8.12 28.80 -62.64
N GLY A 539 9.30 29.01 -63.21
CA GLY A 539 10.13 30.20 -62.99
C GLY A 539 10.50 30.44 -61.53
N GLU A 540 10.35 31.70 -61.09
CA GLU A 540 10.68 32.12 -59.73
C GLU A 540 9.79 31.49 -58.68
N LEU A 541 8.50 31.28 -58.99
CA LEU A 541 7.55 30.70 -58.05
C LEU A 541 7.96 29.29 -57.65
N ARG A 542 8.34 28.45 -58.62
CA ARG A 542 8.86 27.10 -58.35
C ARG A 542 10.11 27.12 -57.48
N ARG A 543 11.05 28.04 -57.76
CA ARG A 543 12.30 28.14 -57.01
C ARG A 543 12.05 28.56 -55.56
N ASN A 544 11.23 29.59 -55.35
CA ASN A 544 10.97 30.12 -54.01
C ASN A 544 10.15 29.14 -53.16
N THR A 545 9.11 28.51 -53.73
CA THR A 545 8.33 27.48 -53.03
C THR A 545 9.18 26.24 -52.73
N GLY A 546 10.04 25.82 -53.66
CA GLY A 546 10.99 24.72 -53.43
C GLY A 546 12.00 25.05 -52.32
N GLN A 547 12.53 26.27 -52.30
CA GLN A 547 13.43 26.75 -51.25
C GLN A 547 12.73 26.78 -49.88
N LEU A 548 11.48 27.24 -49.81
CA LEU A 548 10.70 27.24 -48.58
C LEU A 548 10.55 25.81 -48.03
N ALA A 549 10.16 24.85 -48.87
CA ALA A 549 10.05 23.45 -48.44
C ALA A 549 11.40 22.81 -48.04
N GLU A 550 12.51 23.16 -48.72
CA GLU A 550 13.86 22.72 -48.35
C GLU A 550 14.25 23.23 -46.95
N LEU A 551 13.91 24.48 -46.63
CA LEU A 551 14.16 25.07 -45.32
C LEU A 551 13.40 24.32 -44.21
N LEU A 552 12.16 23.87 -44.44
CA LEU A 552 11.40 23.09 -43.46
C LEU A 552 12.02 21.70 -43.23
N VAL A 553 12.56 21.06 -44.27
CA VAL A 553 13.31 19.81 -44.10
C VAL A 553 14.56 20.04 -43.23
N GLN A 554 15.32 21.10 -43.51
CA GLN A 554 16.49 21.45 -42.70
C GLN A 554 16.07 21.77 -41.26
N GLY A 555 14.96 22.48 -41.07
CA GLY A 555 14.42 22.82 -39.77
C GLY A 555 14.06 21.58 -38.96
N GLY A 556 13.29 20.66 -39.54
CA GLY A 556 12.95 19.40 -38.88
C GLY A 556 14.18 18.55 -38.53
N GLN A 557 15.19 18.52 -39.41
CA GLN A 557 16.46 17.82 -39.12
C GLN A 557 17.22 18.45 -37.95
N GLU A 558 17.29 19.78 -37.88
CA GLU A 558 17.88 20.47 -36.74
C GLU A 558 17.04 20.25 -35.47
N TYR A 559 15.71 20.16 -35.56
CA TYR A 559 14.85 19.85 -34.40
C TYR A 559 15.09 18.45 -33.82
N ILE A 560 15.26 17.43 -34.68
CA ILE A 560 15.72 16.10 -34.22
C ILE A 560 17.06 16.22 -33.49
N LYS A 561 18.02 16.99 -34.03
CA LYS A 561 19.31 17.20 -33.34
C LYS A 561 19.14 17.90 -32.01
N VAL A 562 18.24 18.89 -31.88
CA VAL A 562 17.93 19.55 -30.61
C VAL A 562 17.43 18.52 -29.59
N ILE A 563 16.51 17.64 -29.96
CA ILE A 563 15.99 16.59 -29.07
C ILE A 563 17.09 15.60 -28.66
N GLU A 564 17.88 15.12 -29.63
CA GLU A 564 18.91 14.13 -29.37
C GLU A 564 20.07 14.69 -28.54
N THR A 565 20.50 15.92 -28.80
CA THR A 565 21.54 16.60 -28.01
C THR A 565 21.04 16.97 -26.62
N ALA A 566 19.75 17.28 -26.45
CA ALA A 566 19.16 17.52 -25.12
C ALA A 566 19.33 16.32 -24.16
N ARG A 567 19.41 15.09 -24.68
CA ARG A 567 19.70 13.88 -23.88
C ARG A 567 21.07 13.90 -23.22
N LEU A 568 22.03 14.59 -23.84
CA LEU A 568 23.44 14.62 -23.43
C LEU A 568 23.73 15.82 -22.51
N VAL A 569 22.95 16.89 -22.64
CA VAL A 569 23.11 18.09 -21.82
C VAL A 569 22.83 17.81 -20.36
N ARG A 570 23.87 17.92 -19.53
CA ARG A 570 23.80 17.76 -18.08
C ARG A 570 24.80 18.68 -17.39
N ARG A 571 24.53 19.03 -16.13
CA ARG A 571 25.47 19.78 -15.29
C ARG A 571 26.79 19.02 -15.17
N GLY A 572 27.91 19.71 -15.39
CA GLY A 572 29.24 19.10 -15.38
C GLY A 572 29.50 18.12 -16.54
N GLY A 573 28.61 18.06 -17.53
CA GLY A 573 28.79 17.36 -18.80
C GLY A 573 29.86 18.01 -19.69
N GLN A 574 30.07 17.44 -20.87
CA GLN A 574 31.02 18.01 -21.81
C GLN A 574 30.48 19.34 -22.34
N ARG A 575 31.38 20.31 -22.56
CA ARG A 575 30.99 21.62 -23.11
C ARG A 575 30.49 21.51 -24.56
N GLU A 576 31.00 20.52 -25.29
CA GLU A 576 30.63 20.22 -26.66
C GLU A 576 29.13 19.87 -26.76
N ASP A 577 28.60 19.02 -25.86
CA ASP A 577 27.18 18.66 -25.84
C ASP A 577 26.23 19.88 -25.74
N MET A 578 26.56 20.85 -24.88
CA MET A 578 25.79 22.08 -24.73
C MET A 578 25.94 23.00 -25.95
N GLN A 579 27.13 23.06 -26.53
CA GLN A 579 27.38 23.87 -27.70
C GLN A 579 26.59 23.35 -28.91
N ASP A 580 26.62 22.04 -29.15
CA ASP A 580 25.87 21.38 -30.23
C ASP A 580 24.37 21.60 -30.09
N PHE A 581 23.83 21.49 -28.86
CA PHE A 581 22.43 21.78 -28.55
C PHE A 581 22.05 23.23 -28.89
N LEU A 582 22.84 24.21 -28.43
CA LEU A 582 22.55 25.62 -28.70
C LEU A 582 22.75 25.98 -30.17
N GLU A 583 23.73 25.40 -30.85
CA GLU A 583 23.97 25.62 -32.28
C GLU A 583 22.80 25.13 -33.13
N ALA A 584 22.24 23.95 -32.83
CA ALA A 584 21.06 23.43 -33.52
C ALA A 584 19.84 24.36 -33.33
N ILE A 585 19.60 24.88 -32.11
CA ILE A 585 18.54 25.87 -31.87
C ILE A 585 18.77 27.16 -32.67
N HIS A 586 20.01 27.66 -32.69
CA HIS A 586 20.35 28.86 -33.46
C HIS A 586 20.10 28.67 -34.96
N ARG A 587 20.36 27.47 -35.49
CA ARG A 587 20.06 27.14 -36.89
C ARG A 587 18.56 27.15 -37.17
N ILE A 588 17.73 26.62 -36.27
CA ILE A 588 16.26 26.69 -36.41
C ILE A 588 15.78 28.14 -36.46
N VAL A 589 16.28 29.01 -35.57
CA VAL A 589 15.96 30.45 -35.59
C VAL A 589 16.43 31.14 -36.88
N ALA A 590 17.57 30.73 -37.44
CA ALA A 590 18.03 31.25 -38.72
C ALA A 590 17.19 30.75 -39.90
N ILE A 591 16.64 29.54 -39.79
CA ILE A 591 15.72 28.96 -40.78
C ILE A 591 14.40 29.71 -40.79
N GLU A 592 13.81 30.00 -39.63
CA GLU A 592 12.58 30.81 -39.51
C GLU A 592 12.71 32.16 -40.24
N HIS A 593 13.78 32.92 -39.99
CA HIS A 593 14.00 34.18 -40.70
C HIS A 593 14.12 33.99 -42.24
N GLN A 594 14.74 32.90 -42.69
CA GLN A 594 14.87 32.60 -44.13
C GLN A 594 13.54 32.16 -44.75
N THR A 595 12.71 31.43 -44.01
CA THR A 595 11.36 31.04 -44.47
C THR A 595 10.50 32.28 -44.62
N ASP A 596 10.64 33.24 -43.71
CA ASP A 596 9.91 34.51 -43.72
C ASP A 596 10.29 35.39 -44.95
N GLU A 597 11.58 35.44 -45.29
CA GLU A 597 12.07 36.09 -46.52
C GLU A 597 11.61 35.37 -47.80
N SER A 598 11.61 34.04 -47.79
CA SER A 598 11.16 33.21 -48.92
C SER A 598 9.65 33.38 -49.15
N HIS A 599 8.84 33.38 -48.08
CA HIS A 599 7.40 33.61 -48.11
C HIS A 599 7.06 34.99 -48.71
N ARG A 600 7.78 36.05 -48.31
CA ARG A 600 7.64 37.39 -48.91
C ARG A 600 8.01 37.39 -50.40
N SER A 601 9.02 36.62 -50.78
CA SER A 601 9.46 36.51 -52.18
C SER A 601 8.45 35.74 -53.05
N ILE A 602 7.78 34.72 -52.50
CA ILE A 602 6.64 34.04 -53.14
C ILE A 602 5.50 35.04 -53.38
N LYS A 603 5.10 35.81 -52.36
CA LYS A 603 4.04 36.84 -52.49
C LYS A 603 4.36 37.88 -53.57
N ARG A 604 5.61 38.32 -53.66
CA ARG A 604 6.06 39.22 -54.76
C ARG A 604 5.97 38.52 -56.11
N ALA A 605 6.49 37.31 -56.24
CA ALA A 605 6.48 36.55 -57.50
C ALA A 605 5.05 36.33 -58.03
N LEU A 606 4.09 36.05 -57.15
CA LEU A 606 2.67 35.92 -57.50
C LEU A 606 2.08 37.20 -58.12
N LEU A 607 2.54 38.39 -57.69
CA LEU A 607 2.03 39.69 -58.13
C LEU A 607 2.81 40.31 -59.30
N THR A 608 4.06 39.89 -59.53
CA THR A 608 4.96 40.51 -60.52
C THR A 608 4.84 39.87 -61.91
N ALA A 609 4.02 38.83 -62.07
CA ALA A 609 3.66 38.25 -63.37
C ALA A 609 2.79 39.22 -64.22
N GLY A 610 3.41 40.27 -64.76
CA GLY A 610 2.75 41.26 -65.62
C GLY A 610 2.72 40.84 -67.10
N GLY A 611 1.53 40.87 -67.72
CA GLY A 611 1.30 40.63 -69.16
C GLY A 611 0.36 39.44 -69.45
N GLU A 612 0.27 39.00 -70.72
CA GLU A 612 -0.54 37.86 -71.23
C GLU A 612 -0.23 36.48 -70.56
N SER A 613 0.51 36.46 -69.45
CA SER A 613 0.96 35.30 -68.68
C SER A 613 0.68 35.48 -67.17
N SER A 614 -0.45 36.09 -66.82
CA SER A 614 -0.94 36.16 -65.44
C SER A 614 -1.25 34.76 -64.90
N HIS A 615 -0.82 34.44 -63.67
CA HIS A 615 -1.24 33.22 -62.97
C HIS A 615 -2.77 33.15 -62.82
N ASP A 616 -3.35 31.95 -62.97
CA ASP A 616 -4.78 31.77 -62.71
C ASP A 616 -5.11 31.92 -61.21
N ALA A 617 -6.36 32.26 -60.90
CA ALA A 617 -6.80 32.48 -59.53
C ALA A 617 -6.56 31.24 -58.63
N ARG A 618 -6.63 30.05 -59.22
CA ARG A 618 -6.40 28.78 -58.52
C ARG A 618 -4.94 28.64 -58.08
N THR A 619 -3.97 28.91 -58.95
CA THR A 619 -2.53 28.88 -58.62
C THR A 619 -2.21 29.91 -57.54
N ILE A 620 -2.76 31.12 -57.65
CA ILE A 620 -2.54 32.18 -56.65
C ILE A 620 -3.05 31.72 -55.28
N PHE A 621 -4.26 31.19 -55.21
CA PHE A 621 -4.85 30.69 -53.96
C PHE A 621 -4.01 29.56 -53.35
N VAL A 622 -3.77 28.50 -54.13
CA VAL A 622 -3.08 27.30 -53.64
C VAL A 622 -1.67 27.62 -53.13
N ILE A 623 -0.91 28.44 -53.86
CA ILE A 623 0.47 28.76 -53.45
C ILE A 623 0.49 29.76 -52.30
N SER A 624 -0.49 30.66 -52.20
CA SER A 624 -0.56 31.57 -51.05
C SER A 624 -0.85 30.80 -49.76
N GLU A 625 -1.81 29.87 -49.79
CA GLU A 625 -2.15 29.07 -48.60
C GLU A 625 -1.06 28.05 -48.26
N ALA A 626 -0.53 27.31 -49.25
CA ALA A 626 0.56 26.38 -48.98
C ALA A 626 1.81 27.08 -48.46
N ALA A 627 2.16 28.27 -48.99
CA ALA A 627 3.30 29.04 -48.47
C ALA A 627 3.03 29.60 -47.07
N ARG A 628 1.78 29.94 -46.74
CA ARG A 628 1.38 30.35 -45.38
C ARG A 628 1.56 29.20 -44.40
N CYS A 629 1.01 28.03 -44.69
CA CYS A 629 1.16 26.84 -43.84
C CYS A 629 2.63 26.46 -43.65
N LEU A 630 3.44 26.45 -44.71
CA LEU A 630 4.88 26.18 -44.58
C LEU A 630 5.62 27.19 -43.70
N GLU A 631 5.25 28.46 -43.74
CA GLU A 631 5.86 29.47 -42.87
C GLU A 631 5.37 29.35 -41.42
N SER A 632 4.08 29.09 -41.20
CA SER A 632 3.52 28.83 -39.87
C SER A 632 4.18 27.62 -39.21
N ALA A 633 4.39 26.52 -39.95
CA ALA A 633 5.17 25.37 -39.49
C ALA A 633 6.62 25.73 -39.08
N ALA A 634 7.25 26.72 -39.73
CA ALA A 634 8.61 27.15 -39.37
C ALA A 634 8.63 28.00 -38.10
N ASP A 635 7.60 28.82 -37.88
CA ASP A 635 7.41 29.58 -36.64
C ASP A 635 7.17 28.65 -35.44
N ASP A 636 6.28 27.66 -35.59
CA ASP A 636 6.00 26.67 -34.55
C ASP A 636 7.22 25.79 -34.25
N LEU A 637 8.03 25.45 -35.26
CA LEU A 637 9.30 24.78 -35.08
C LEU A 637 10.27 25.61 -34.23
N MET A 638 10.38 26.91 -34.50
CA MET A 638 11.18 27.83 -33.69
C MET A 638 10.66 27.89 -32.25
N HIS A 639 9.35 28.09 -32.07
CA HIS A 639 8.72 28.16 -30.75
C HIS A 639 8.96 26.89 -29.94
N THR A 640 8.78 25.73 -30.55
CA THR A 640 9.02 24.42 -29.95
C THR A 640 10.49 24.25 -29.53
N ALA A 641 11.44 24.64 -30.40
CA ALA A 641 12.87 24.57 -30.08
C ALA A 641 13.27 25.50 -28.91
N LEU A 642 12.72 26.71 -28.86
CA LEU A 642 12.95 27.67 -27.78
C LEU A 642 12.34 27.20 -26.45
N LEU A 643 11.16 26.55 -26.50
CA LEU A 643 10.53 25.95 -25.33
C LEU A 643 11.43 24.86 -24.71
N LEU A 644 11.99 23.98 -25.54
CA LEU A 644 12.94 22.95 -25.11
C LEU A 644 14.25 23.55 -24.58
N ARG A 645 14.78 24.59 -25.23
CA ARG A 645 15.94 25.34 -24.74
C ARG A 645 15.74 25.83 -23.32
N ASP A 646 14.63 26.50 -23.07
CA ASP A 646 14.37 27.14 -21.79
C ASP A 646 14.18 26.10 -20.67
N HIS A 647 13.67 24.91 -20.98
CA HIS A 647 13.59 23.78 -20.06
C HIS A 647 14.98 23.22 -19.74
N VAL A 648 15.77 22.88 -20.76
CA VAL A 648 17.12 22.32 -20.59
C VAL A 648 18.04 23.30 -19.85
N LEU A 649 18.00 24.59 -20.19
CA LEU A 649 18.80 25.61 -19.50
C LEU A 649 18.38 25.79 -18.05
N ARG A 650 17.07 25.74 -17.73
CA ARG A 650 16.61 25.75 -16.33
C ARG A 650 17.17 24.57 -15.54
N GLN A 651 17.22 23.38 -16.14
CA GLN A 651 17.81 22.20 -15.49
C GLN A 651 19.31 22.33 -15.23
N VAL A 652 20.03 23.11 -16.05
CA VAL A 652 21.48 23.33 -15.89
C VAL A 652 21.80 24.53 -14.98
N GLN A 653 20.97 25.58 -14.98
CA GLN A 653 21.19 26.83 -14.23
C GLN A 653 20.72 26.78 -12.77
N VAL A 654 19.64 26.06 -12.46
CA VAL A 654 18.99 26.08 -11.13
C VAL A 654 19.56 24.99 -10.20
N SER A 655 20.79 24.55 -10.44
CA SER A 655 21.46 23.53 -9.61
C SER A 655 22.62 24.09 -8.81
#